data_AF-A0A7C6J8Z7-F1
#
_entry.id   AF-A0A7C6J8Z7-F1
#
_cell.length_a   1.000
_cell.length_b   1.000
_cell.length_c   1.000
_cell.angle_alpha   90.00
_cell.angle_beta   90.00
_cell.angle_gamma   90.00
#
_symmetry.space_group_name_H-M   'P 1'
#
loop_
_entity.id
_entity.type
_entity.pdbx_description
1 polymer ?
#
loop_
_entity_poly.entity_id
_entity_poly.type
_entity_poly.pdbx_seq_one_letter_code
_entity_poly.pdbx_strand_id
1 'polypeptide(L)'
;SIAAQNLSKLKINENDSVEGLSDTRLSMQHLKIFKDELENKKKKNYMQLIPLTPNTSFNMTNGGGSVQERALIYAVLHRYKQLTPYKEELEKLLIGNATKSWQAWARDWYEKEVASCDEASGGRYLQTVLERLERYFAGHDGLLAEIIDACCSIKGRGQGGFYPVIHKLRRMMAEISVGLLDADLVIMDEFQRFPELIRTDADNETAMLARRFFNATKRDNERVKILLLSATPYKLYSTLEEINENQVDEHYREFIQVTEFLFESDPLKKVEFRKIWKDYSISLSEVGKTDLTVLTARKNKAEDALYQGICRTERLSVEGADKLIDIDTARSALDVSEADVLSYIRADELLQDIGLREHVPVDYIKSAPYILSFMEHYKLKEKVYSYFKKHPDKLKLARKRELWVDEKSIAQYKKLPTTNTRLNRIKEEALPRGAERLLWIPPSRPYYEPGGVFSGFNDFSKVLVFSAWEMVPRAVAVMLSYEAERLTVGELVKKSPNPGQENRGYFPNRKKVRFPAPRLKFNMREGAPASLSLMTLLYPCVTLAKLYNPLQALNQGLSRKQIESELRKKIKELLDTIVFTAKEKGGYDESWYYIAPLLFDKNVKLFDKNDDKNEKLISTWLNQRTFIWEFKNDETEANKEDDDRGVLEKHFDELRLILENADKLVLGRKPP
;
A
#
# COMPACT_ATOMS: atom_id res chain seq x y z
N SER A 1 7.85 -4.40 1.51
CA SER A 1 6.78 -4.61 0.50
C SER A 1 5.85 -5.71 0.97
N ILE A 2 4.61 -5.78 0.47
CA ILE A 2 3.66 -6.87 0.77
C ILE A 2 4.28 -8.23 0.39
N ALA A 3 4.96 -8.32 -0.76
CA ALA A 3 5.64 -9.53 -1.19
C ALA A 3 6.68 -10.03 -0.16
N ALA A 4 7.48 -9.13 0.46
CA ALA A 4 8.43 -9.53 1.50
C ALA A 4 7.74 -10.04 2.78
N GLN A 5 6.61 -9.45 3.17
CA GLN A 5 5.81 -9.92 4.31
C GLN A 5 5.13 -11.27 4.03
N ASN A 6 4.66 -11.49 2.80
CA ASN A 6 4.09 -12.77 2.39
C ASN A 6 5.17 -13.85 2.37
N LEU A 7 6.34 -13.57 1.79
CA LEU A 7 7.47 -14.50 1.81
C LEU A 7 7.93 -14.83 3.23
N SER A 8 7.95 -13.86 4.16
CA SER A 8 8.32 -14.15 5.55
C SER A 8 7.31 -15.05 6.26
N LYS A 9 6.03 -14.98 5.90
CA LYS A 9 4.97 -15.86 6.43
C LYS A 9 5.00 -17.27 5.83
N LEU A 10 5.56 -17.43 4.64
CA LEU A 10 5.72 -18.72 3.96
C LEU A 10 6.98 -19.49 4.37
N LYS A 11 7.84 -18.88 5.20
CA LYS A 11 8.99 -19.59 5.79
C LYS A 11 8.51 -20.68 6.72
N ILE A 12 9.14 -21.85 6.63
CA ILE A 12 8.87 -23.01 7.50
C ILE A 12 9.97 -23.10 8.57
N ASN A 13 11.22 -22.80 8.21
CA ASN A 13 12.38 -22.78 9.09
C ASN A 13 13.02 -21.39 9.17
N GLU A 14 13.66 -21.09 10.30
CA GLU A 14 14.40 -19.83 10.49
C GLU A 14 15.56 -19.67 9.49
N ASN A 15 16.13 -20.80 9.04
CA ASN A 15 17.23 -20.85 8.08
C ASN A 15 16.78 -20.73 6.62
N ASP A 16 15.48 -20.61 6.34
CA ASP A 16 14.98 -20.45 4.99
C ASP A 16 15.43 -19.08 4.45
N SER A 17 16.25 -19.12 3.39
CA SER A 17 16.67 -17.92 2.67
C SER A 17 15.49 -17.38 1.86
N VAL A 18 15.03 -16.19 2.25
CA VAL A 18 14.14 -15.37 1.42
C VAL A 18 14.99 -14.24 0.91
N GLU A 19 15.47 -14.37 -0.32
CA GLU A 19 16.28 -13.34 -0.95
C GLU A 19 15.45 -12.17 -1.47
N GLY A 20 16.14 -11.04 -1.69
CA GLY A 20 15.54 -9.79 -2.13
C GLY A 20 14.77 -9.90 -3.46
N LEU A 21 13.77 -9.04 -3.60
CA LEU A 21 12.91 -8.90 -4.79
C LEU A 21 13.63 -8.33 -6.02
N SER A 22 14.97 -8.31 -6.04
CA SER A 22 15.76 -7.55 -7.02
C SER A 22 15.87 -8.20 -8.40
N ASP A 23 15.49 -9.47 -8.58
CA ASP A 23 15.54 -10.19 -9.87
C ASP A 23 14.34 -11.15 -10.03
N THR A 24 13.12 -10.61 -10.16
CA THR A 24 11.90 -11.41 -10.41
C THR A 24 11.64 -11.69 -11.90
N ARG A 25 12.46 -11.17 -12.81
CA ARG A 25 12.21 -11.27 -14.25
C ARG A 25 12.41 -12.70 -14.75
N LEU A 26 11.47 -13.20 -15.55
CA LEU A 26 11.45 -14.60 -15.99
C LEU A 26 12.66 -14.94 -16.87
N SER A 27 13.10 -14.01 -17.72
CA SER A 27 14.28 -14.13 -18.60
C SER A 27 15.61 -14.35 -17.86
N MET A 28 15.65 -14.14 -16.54
CA MET A 28 16.85 -14.27 -15.72
C MET A 28 16.81 -15.45 -14.76
N GLN A 29 15.67 -16.15 -14.66
CA GLN A 29 15.50 -17.19 -13.64
C GLN A 29 16.39 -18.41 -13.87
N HIS A 30 16.81 -18.70 -15.12
CA HIS A 30 17.72 -19.81 -15.40
C HIS A 30 19.01 -19.77 -14.57
N LEU A 31 19.62 -18.60 -14.33
CA LEU A 31 20.82 -18.48 -13.49
C LEU A 31 20.46 -18.65 -12.00
N LYS A 32 19.34 -18.04 -11.59
CA LYS A 32 18.91 -18.03 -10.20
C LYS A 32 18.52 -19.43 -9.70
N ILE A 33 17.77 -20.19 -10.51
CA ILE A 33 17.37 -21.57 -10.22
C ILE A 33 18.59 -22.41 -9.84
N PHE A 34 19.68 -22.33 -10.62
CA PHE A 34 20.89 -23.10 -10.35
C PHE A 34 21.65 -22.62 -9.12
N LYS A 35 21.74 -21.31 -8.89
CA LYS A 35 22.37 -20.76 -7.68
C LYS A 35 21.63 -21.19 -6.42
N ASP A 36 20.31 -21.05 -6.42
CA ASP A 36 19.45 -21.45 -5.32
C ASP A 36 19.54 -22.95 -5.05
N GLU A 37 19.57 -23.79 -6.10
CA GLU A 37 19.77 -25.24 -5.96
C GLU A 37 21.09 -25.56 -5.26
N LEU A 38 22.18 -24.88 -5.64
CA LEU A 38 23.51 -25.06 -5.04
C LEU A 38 23.55 -24.56 -3.59
N GLU A 39 22.93 -23.43 -3.28
CA GLU A 39 22.86 -22.89 -1.93
C GLU A 39 22.00 -23.74 -1.00
N ASN A 40 20.83 -24.17 -1.46
CA ASN A 40 19.93 -25.02 -0.69
C ASN A 40 20.58 -26.38 -0.38
N LYS A 41 21.31 -26.95 -1.35
CA LYS A 41 22.15 -28.14 -1.11
C LYS A 41 23.22 -27.91 -0.03
N LYS A 42 23.88 -26.75 -0.02
CA LYS A 42 24.87 -26.40 1.03
C LYS A 42 24.21 -26.22 2.40
N LYS A 43 23.04 -25.58 2.46
CA LYS A 43 22.30 -25.27 3.70
C LYS A 43 21.46 -26.44 4.22
N LYS A 44 21.36 -27.55 3.47
CA LYS A 44 20.39 -28.65 3.70
C LYS A 44 18.94 -28.17 3.82
N ASN A 45 18.63 -27.08 3.11
CA ASN A 45 17.28 -26.57 3.00
C ASN A 45 16.58 -27.30 1.85
N TYR A 46 15.36 -27.77 2.09
CA TYR A 46 14.57 -28.52 1.11
C TYR A 46 13.50 -27.67 0.42
N MET A 47 13.43 -26.36 0.72
CA MET A 47 12.43 -25.45 0.18
C MET A 47 13.08 -24.31 -0.60
N GLN A 48 12.56 -24.04 -1.80
CA GLN A 48 12.93 -22.91 -2.63
C GLN A 48 11.69 -22.03 -2.87
N LEU A 49 11.80 -20.75 -2.54
CA LEU A 49 10.74 -19.76 -2.77
C LEU A 49 11.16 -18.80 -3.88
N ILE A 50 10.48 -18.84 -5.01
CA ILE A 50 10.75 -17.99 -6.17
C ILE A 50 9.65 -16.91 -6.25
N PRO A 51 9.91 -15.66 -5.82
CA PRO A 51 8.93 -14.60 -5.97
C PRO A 51 8.85 -14.14 -7.43
N LEU A 52 7.68 -14.27 -8.03
CA LEU A 52 7.37 -13.74 -9.35
C LEU A 52 6.27 -12.69 -9.23
N THR A 53 6.50 -11.50 -9.77
CA THR A 53 5.49 -10.44 -9.86
C THR A 53 5.00 -10.34 -11.31
N PRO A 54 3.69 -10.52 -11.60
CA PRO A 54 3.23 -10.72 -12.97
C PRO A 54 3.63 -9.63 -13.97
N ASN A 55 3.43 -8.36 -13.60
CA ASN A 55 3.76 -7.20 -14.44
C ASN A 55 5.25 -7.05 -14.78
N THR A 56 6.16 -7.64 -14.02
CA THR A 56 7.61 -7.57 -14.33
C THR A 56 8.15 -8.89 -14.86
N SER A 57 7.49 -10.00 -14.54
CA SER A 57 7.98 -11.35 -14.85
C SER A 57 7.42 -11.85 -16.18
N PHE A 58 6.11 -11.65 -16.43
CA PHE A 58 5.43 -12.15 -17.63
C PHE A 58 5.11 -11.06 -18.66
N ASN A 59 4.98 -9.79 -18.24
CA ASN A 59 4.72 -8.70 -19.17
C ASN A 59 6.02 -8.18 -19.81
N MET A 60 6.32 -8.66 -21.02
CA MET A 60 7.43 -8.19 -21.83
C MET A 60 6.99 -7.02 -22.70
N THR A 61 7.51 -5.83 -22.43
CA THR A 61 7.33 -4.70 -23.35
C THR A 61 8.22 -4.89 -24.58
N ASN A 62 7.77 -4.40 -25.74
CA ASN A 62 8.51 -4.37 -27.02
C ASN A 62 9.88 -3.63 -26.97
N GLY A 63 10.29 -3.12 -25.81
CA GLY A 63 11.59 -2.48 -25.59
C GLY A 63 12.71 -3.47 -25.22
N GLY A 64 13.91 -2.94 -25.05
CA GLY A 64 15.13 -3.73 -24.79
C GLY A 64 15.28 -4.32 -23.39
N GLY A 65 14.28 -4.20 -22.50
CA GLY A 65 14.37 -4.70 -21.12
C GLY A 65 15.38 -3.96 -20.24
N SER A 66 15.71 -4.55 -19.09
CA SER A 66 16.74 -4.00 -18.19
C SER A 66 18.17 -4.25 -18.70
N VAL A 67 19.13 -3.47 -18.22
CA VAL A 67 20.56 -3.70 -18.53
C VAL A 67 21.04 -5.05 -18.02
N GLN A 68 20.49 -5.50 -16.89
CA GLN A 68 20.76 -6.79 -16.27
C GLN A 68 20.31 -7.97 -17.13
N GLU A 69 19.08 -7.93 -17.67
CA GLU A 69 18.58 -8.95 -18.58
C GLU A 69 19.53 -9.11 -19.77
N ARG A 70 19.90 -7.99 -20.40
CA ARG A 70 20.76 -7.98 -21.58
C ARG A 70 22.18 -8.45 -21.27
N ALA A 71 22.73 -8.10 -20.11
CA ALA A 71 24.07 -8.54 -19.68
C ALA A 71 24.11 -10.04 -19.41
N LEU A 72 23.07 -10.61 -18.79
CA LEU A 72 22.96 -12.06 -18.59
C LEU A 72 22.78 -12.81 -19.91
N ILE A 73 21.92 -12.30 -20.80
CA ILE A 73 21.75 -12.82 -22.16
C ILE A 73 23.10 -12.85 -22.88
N TYR A 74 23.85 -11.75 -22.85
CA TYR A 74 25.17 -11.66 -23.46
C TYR A 74 26.10 -12.74 -22.91
N ALA A 75 26.24 -12.82 -21.58
CA ALA A 75 27.11 -13.78 -20.92
C ALA A 75 26.80 -15.22 -21.38
N VAL A 76 25.55 -15.61 -21.52
CA VAL A 76 25.23 -16.96 -22.03
C VAL A 76 25.50 -17.09 -23.54
N LEU A 77 25.00 -16.16 -24.36
CA LEU A 77 24.96 -16.31 -25.81
C LEU A 77 26.34 -16.26 -26.49
N HIS A 78 27.30 -15.48 -26.00
CA HIS A 78 28.63 -15.46 -26.64
C HIS A 78 29.39 -16.79 -26.49
N ARG A 79 28.98 -17.62 -25.52
CA ARG A 79 29.48 -18.98 -25.29
C ARG A 79 28.79 -20.04 -26.17
N TYR A 80 27.74 -19.66 -26.91
CA TYR A 80 27.08 -20.56 -27.86
C TYR A 80 27.90 -20.64 -29.15
N LYS A 81 28.26 -21.86 -29.58
CA LYS A 81 29.24 -22.14 -30.64
C LYS A 81 29.05 -21.33 -31.92
N GLN A 82 27.80 -21.12 -32.35
CA GLN A 82 27.49 -20.41 -33.59
C GLN A 82 27.58 -18.87 -33.46
N LEU A 83 27.49 -18.33 -32.23
CA LEU A 83 27.55 -16.91 -31.93
C LEU A 83 28.92 -16.45 -31.38
N THR A 84 29.79 -17.38 -30.99
CA THR A 84 31.16 -17.09 -30.54
C THR A 84 31.96 -16.22 -31.52
N PRO A 85 31.88 -16.40 -32.86
CA PRO A 85 32.57 -15.52 -33.81
C PRO A 85 32.09 -14.06 -33.81
N TYR A 86 30.88 -13.80 -33.29
CA TYR A 86 30.23 -12.49 -33.30
C TYR A 86 30.21 -11.82 -31.92
N LYS A 87 31.13 -12.19 -31.02
CA LYS A 87 31.13 -11.74 -29.62
C LYS A 87 31.12 -10.21 -29.47
N GLU A 88 31.92 -9.49 -30.26
CA GLU A 88 31.99 -8.03 -30.16
C GLU A 88 30.73 -7.35 -30.71
N GLU A 89 30.18 -7.88 -31.80
CA GLU A 89 28.95 -7.41 -32.42
C GLU A 89 27.75 -7.66 -31.50
N LEU A 90 27.70 -8.83 -30.86
CA LEU A 90 26.66 -9.21 -29.91
C LEU A 90 26.69 -8.32 -28.65
N GLU A 91 27.88 -7.95 -28.18
CA GLU A 91 28.02 -6.98 -27.08
C GLU A 91 27.43 -5.63 -27.48
N LYS A 92 27.81 -5.11 -28.66
CA LYS A 92 27.29 -3.84 -29.19
C LYS A 92 25.76 -3.87 -29.35
N LEU A 93 25.20 -5.01 -29.77
CA LEU A 93 23.76 -5.20 -29.92
C LEU A 93 23.05 -5.12 -28.57
N LEU A 94 23.57 -5.80 -27.55
CA LEU A 94 22.93 -5.92 -26.25
C LEU A 94 23.21 -4.74 -25.30
N ILE A 95 24.18 -3.87 -25.59
CA ILE A 95 24.33 -2.59 -24.87
C ILE A 95 23.05 -1.74 -25.00
N GLY A 96 22.50 -1.63 -26.22
CA GLY A 96 21.37 -0.77 -26.54
C GLY A 96 21.65 0.68 -26.13
N ASN A 97 20.78 1.24 -25.27
CA ASN A 97 20.92 2.60 -24.72
C ASN A 97 21.63 2.65 -23.34
N ALA A 98 22.06 1.52 -22.78
CA ALA A 98 22.57 1.44 -21.40
C ALA A 98 24.11 1.48 -21.30
N THR A 99 24.77 2.30 -22.12
CA THR A 99 26.24 2.36 -22.22
C THR A 99 26.93 2.56 -20.86
N LYS A 100 26.42 3.48 -20.03
CA LYS A 100 27.00 3.79 -18.71
C LYS A 100 26.97 2.59 -17.76
N SER A 101 25.78 2.03 -17.51
CA SER A 101 25.62 0.93 -16.55
C SER A 101 26.21 -0.39 -17.04
N TRP A 102 26.20 -0.62 -18.36
CA TRP A 102 26.81 -1.80 -18.97
C TRP A 102 28.31 -1.87 -18.70
N GLN A 103 29.02 -0.77 -18.98
CA GLN A 103 30.46 -0.66 -18.79
C GLN A 103 30.85 -0.52 -17.32
N ALA A 104 30.02 0.14 -16.50
CA ALA A 104 30.34 0.38 -15.10
C ALA A 104 30.34 -0.88 -14.24
N TRP A 105 29.40 -1.81 -14.48
CA TRP A 105 29.31 -3.01 -13.65
C TRP A 105 28.60 -4.21 -14.29
N ALA A 106 27.54 -3.99 -15.09
CA ALA A 106 26.60 -5.06 -15.41
C ALA A 106 27.24 -6.21 -16.20
N ARG A 107 28.03 -5.90 -17.23
CA ARG A 107 28.69 -6.93 -18.05
C ARG A 107 29.61 -7.83 -17.21
N ASP A 108 30.55 -7.22 -16.50
CA ASP A 108 31.58 -7.95 -15.77
C ASP A 108 30.99 -8.73 -14.59
N TRP A 109 29.94 -8.19 -13.96
CA TRP A 109 29.19 -8.89 -12.92
C TRP A 109 28.53 -10.15 -13.47
N TYR A 110 27.68 -10.07 -14.51
CA TYR A 110 26.97 -11.25 -15.02
C TYR A 110 27.91 -12.27 -15.67
N GLU A 111 29.02 -11.84 -16.27
CA GLU A 111 30.08 -12.74 -16.75
C GLU A 111 30.67 -13.58 -15.61
N LYS A 112 31.01 -12.92 -14.49
CA LYS A 112 31.54 -13.58 -13.31
C LYS A 112 30.51 -14.51 -12.68
N GLU A 113 29.27 -14.07 -12.57
CA GLU A 113 28.21 -14.87 -11.95
C GLU A 113 27.86 -16.13 -12.76
N VAL A 114 27.84 -16.02 -14.09
CA VAL A 114 27.66 -17.18 -14.98
C VAL A 114 28.82 -18.15 -14.86
N ALA A 115 30.07 -17.67 -14.89
CA ALA A 115 31.26 -18.51 -14.74
C ALA A 115 31.30 -19.21 -13.38
N SER A 116 31.04 -18.47 -12.29
CA SER A 116 31.05 -19.00 -10.93
C SER A 116 29.94 -20.03 -10.70
N CYS A 117 28.73 -19.78 -11.23
CA CYS A 117 27.63 -20.73 -11.15
C CYS A 117 27.95 -22.01 -11.94
N ASP A 118 28.56 -21.87 -13.13
CA ASP A 118 28.93 -23.03 -13.95
C ASP A 118 29.99 -23.89 -13.26
N GLU A 119 31.07 -23.28 -12.76
CA GLU A 119 32.12 -23.94 -12.00
C GLU A 119 31.56 -24.65 -10.76
N ALA A 120 30.74 -23.96 -9.96
CA ALA A 120 30.12 -24.53 -8.76
C ALA A 120 29.13 -25.67 -9.09
N SER A 121 28.54 -25.67 -10.29
CA SER A 121 27.65 -26.72 -10.76
C SER A 121 28.38 -27.90 -11.42
N GLY A 122 29.69 -27.80 -11.64
CA GLY A 122 30.51 -28.77 -12.39
C GLY A 122 30.25 -28.75 -13.90
N GLY A 123 29.98 -27.58 -14.48
CA GLY A 123 29.67 -27.40 -15.90
C GLY A 123 28.21 -27.66 -16.30
N ARG A 124 27.38 -28.11 -15.35
CA ARG A 124 25.99 -28.51 -15.60
C ARG A 124 25.11 -27.34 -16.03
N TYR A 125 25.35 -26.16 -15.48
CA TYR A 125 24.56 -24.97 -15.76
C TYR A 125 24.64 -24.56 -17.23
N LEU A 126 25.83 -24.28 -17.75
CA LEU A 126 26.01 -23.89 -19.14
C LEU A 126 25.63 -25.02 -20.09
N GLN A 127 25.97 -26.28 -19.75
CA GLN A 127 25.54 -27.42 -20.57
C GLN A 127 24.01 -27.44 -20.74
N THR A 128 23.27 -27.33 -19.64
CA THR A 128 21.79 -27.38 -19.67
C THR A 128 21.20 -26.21 -20.46
N VAL A 129 21.69 -24.99 -20.22
CA VAL A 129 21.15 -23.78 -20.87
C VAL A 129 21.50 -23.76 -22.37
N LEU A 130 22.74 -24.14 -22.75
CA LEU A 130 23.16 -24.19 -24.16
C LEU A 130 22.43 -25.29 -24.94
N GLU A 131 22.18 -26.46 -24.34
CA GLU A 131 21.35 -27.51 -24.97
C GLU A 131 19.90 -27.05 -25.20
N ARG A 132 19.34 -26.27 -24.27
CA ARG A 132 17.99 -25.68 -24.41
C ARG A 132 17.97 -24.60 -25.49
N LEU A 133 19.03 -23.81 -25.62
CA LEU A 133 19.21 -22.86 -26.72
C LEU A 133 19.25 -23.56 -28.08
N GLU A 134 20.03 -24.64 -28.20
CA GLU A 134 20.12 -25.44 -29.44
C GLU A 134 18.74 -25.96 -29.86
N ARG A 135 17.99 -26.56 -28.92
CA ARG A 135 16.62 -27.03 -29.17
C ARG A 135 15.67 -25.89 -29.54
N TYR A 136 15.83 -24.73 -28.91
CA TYR A 136 15.01 -23.56 -29.21
C TYR A 136 15.25 -23.07 -30.63
N PHE A 137 16.51 -22.91 -31.04
CA PHE A 137 16.87 -22.49 -32.40
C PHE A 137 16.44 -23.52 -33.44
N ALA A 138 16.56 -24.82 -33.17
CA ALA A 138 16.08 -25.87 -34.06
C ALA A 138 14.55 -25.87 -34.25
N GLY A 139 13.79 -25.36 -33.27
CA GLY A 139 12.33 -25.23 -33.33
C GLY A 139 11.83 -23.87 -33.84
N HIS A 140 12.72 -22.90 -34.07
CA HIS A 140 12.37 -21.53 -34.50
C HIS A 140 13.20 -21.13 -35.72
N ASP A 141 12.72 -21.56 -36.89
CA ASP A 141 13.37 -21.31 -38.17
C ASP A 141 13.68 -19.82 -38.37
N GLY A 142 14.95 -19.52 -38.68
CA GLY A 142 15.41 -18.19 -39.03
C GLY A 142 15.79 -17.26 -37.88
N LEU A 143 15.47 -17.57 -36.61
CA LEU A 143 15.83 -16.69 -35.48
C LEU A 143 17.34 -16.54 -35.32
N LEU A 144 18.09 -17.64 -35.43
CA LEU A 144 19.55 -17.60 -35.33
C LEU A 144 20.17 -16.78 -36.47
N ALA A 145 19.67 -16.95 -37.69
CA ALA A 145 20.10 -16.17 -38.84
C ALA A 145 19.80 -14.68 -38.66
N GLU A 146 18.61 -14.33 -38.14
CA GLU A 146 18.24 -12.95 -37.84
C GLU A 146 19.17 -12.30 -36.80
N ILE A 147 19.59 -13.05 -35.78
CA ILE A 147 20.55 -12.57 -34.78
C ILE A 147 21.92 -12.33 -35.43
N ILE A 148 22.40 -13.25 -36.27
CA ILE A 148 23.67 -13.12 -36.99
C ILE A 148 23.62 -11.92 -37.95
N ASP A 149 22.53 -11.75 -38.70
CA ASP A 149 22.32 -10.62 -39.62
C ASP A 149 22.29 -9.29 -38.86
N ALA A 150 21.68 -9.27 -37.67
CA ALA A 150 21.68 -8.10 -36.80
C ALA A 150 23.09 -7.75 -36.31
N CYS A 151 23.90 -8.75 -35.93
CA CYS A 151 25.31 -8.59 -35.58
C CYS A 151 26.12 -8.02 -36.76
N CYS A 152 25.96 -8.56 -37.96
CA CYS A 152 26.66 -8.10 -39.17
C CYS A 152 26.25 -6.66 -39.57
N SER A 153 25.00 -6.28 -39.34
CA SER A 153 24.44 -4.99 -39.76
C SER A 153 24.69 -3.84 -38.76
N ILE A 154 25.34 -4.10 -37.63
CA ILE A 154 25.43 -3.15 -36.51
C ILE A 154 26.23 -1.89 -36.84
N LYS A 155 27.16 -1.97 -37.80
CA LYS A 155 28.01 -0.85 -38.20
C LYS A 155 27.25 0.26 -38.97
N GLY A 156 26.00 0.03 -39.38
CA GLY A 156 25.23 0.95 -40.23
C GLY A 156 23.84 1.38 -39.73
N ARG A 157 23.40 0.97 -38.53
CA ARG A 157 22.06 1.31 -37.99
C ARG A 157 22.14 2.02 -36.64
N GLY A 158 21.23 2.96 -36.40
CA GLY A 158 21.08 3.65 -35.11
C GLY A 158 20.63 2.71 -33.97
N GLN A 159 20.94 3.08 -32.72
CA GLN A 159 20.79 2.22 -31.53
C GLN A 159 19.37 1.67 -31.27
N GLY A 160 18.31 2.27 -31.84
CA GLY A 160 16.92 1.82 -31.68
C GLY A 160 16.47 0.70 -32.64
N GLY A 161 17.26 0.37 -33.67
CA GLY A 161 16.86 -0.56 -34.73
C GLY A 161 16.88 -2.05 -34.35
N PHE A 162 17.38 -2.40 -33.15
CA PHE A 162 17.62 -3.78 -32.72
C PHE A 162 16.72 -4.27 -31.58
N TYR A 163 15.82 -3.42 -31.07
CA TYR A 163 14.88 -3.82 -30.02
C TYR A 163 14.01 -5.04 -30.36
N PRO A 164 13.54 -5.24 -31.61
CA PRO A 164 12.80 -6.46 -31.96
C PRO A 164 13.63 -7.74 -31.75
N VAL A 165 14.93 -7.73 -32.08
CA VAL A 165 15.82 -8.87 -31.88
C VAL A 165 16.07 -9.09 -30.39
N ILE A 166 16.33 -8.02 -29.63
CA ILE A 166 16.52 -8.09 -28.17
C ILE A 166 15.25 -8.64 -27.49
N HIS A 167 14.06 -8.22 -27.96
CA HIS A 167 12.79 -8.73 -27.47
C HIS A 167 12.68 -10.25 -27.67
N LYS A 168 12.98 -10.74 -28.88
CA LYS A 168 13.00 -12.18 -29.19
C LYS A 168 14.01 -12.95 -28.32
N LEU A 169 15.18 -12.39 -28.07
CA LEU A 169 16.19 -12.97 -27.17
C LEU A 169 15.69 -13.06 -25.72
N ARG A 170 15.08 -11.99 -25.21
CA ARG A 170 14.50 -11.97 -23.86
C ARG A 170 13.40 -13.01 -23.73
N ARG A 171 12.50 -13.10 -24.70
CA ARG A 171 11.43 -14.11 -24.77
C ARG A 171 12.01 -15.52 -24.75
N MET A 172 13.00 -15.80 -25.59
CA MET A 172 13.69 -17.10 -25.62
C MET A 172 14.26 -17.47 -24.25
N MET A 173 14.96 -16.56 -23.57
CA MET A 173 15.49 -16.84 -22.23
C MET A 173 14.40 -17.03 -21.17
N ALA A 174 13.26 -16.33 -21.30
CA ALA A 174 12.11 -16.54 -20.43
C ALA A 174 11.48 -17.93 -20.64
N GLU A 175 11.31 -18.36 -21.89
CA GLU A 175 10.81 -19.68 -22.23
C GLU A 175 11.76 -20.80 -21.75
N ILE A 176 13.07 -20.61 -21.89
CA ILE A 176 14.08 -21.54 -21.34
C ILE A 176 13.96 -21.60 -19.82
N SER A 177 13.85 -20.45 -19.16
CA SER A 177 13.72 -20.38 -17.71
C SER A 177 12.44 -21.07 -17.21
N VAL A 178 11.30 -20.86 -17.88
CA VAL A 178 10.04 -21.57 -17.58
C VAL A 178 10.23 -23.07 -17.67
N GLY A 179 10.91 -23.55 -18.72
CA GLY A 179 11.18 -24.97 -18.89
C GLY A 179 12.22 -25.56 -17.93
N LEU A 180 12.90 -24.74 -17.12
CA LEU A 180 13.82 -25.16 -16.05
C LEU A 180 13.16 -25.13 -14.67
N LEU A 181 12.03 -24.44 -14.53
CA LEU A 181 11.27 -24.39 -13.28
C LEU A 181 10.63 -25.76 -13.03
N ASP A 182 10.93 -26.35 -11.88
CA ASP A 182 10.41 -27.64 -11.42
C ASP A 182 9.63 -27.39 -10.12
N ALA A 183 8.58 -26.57 -10.21
CA ALA A 183 7.83 -26.11 -9.04
C ALA A 183 6.80 -27.15 -8.59
N ASP A 184 6.78 -27.48 -7.30
CA ASP A 184 5.75 -28.36 -6.72
C ASP A 184 4.41 -27.64 -6.51
N LEU A 185 4.46 -26.35 -6.16
CA LEU A 185 3.30 -25.53 -5.83
C LEU A 185 3.51 -24.10 -6.33
N VAL A 186 2.50 -23.57 -7.03
CA VAL A 186 2.40 -22.17 -7.41
C VAL A 186 1.26 -21.52 -6.63
N ILE A 187 1.57 -20.44 -5.91
CA ILE A 187 0.59 -19.66 -5.16
C ILE A 187 0.38 -18.32 -5.88
N MET A 188 -0.86 -18.05 -6.27
CA MET A 188 -1.25 -16.79 -6.90
C MET A 188 -2.11 -15.99 -5.93
N ASP A 189 -1.49 -15.02 -5.27
CA ASP A 189 -2.17 -14.07 -4.40
C ASP A 189 -2.79 -12.94 -5.22
N GLU A 190 -4.01 -12.54 -4.88
CA GLU A 190 -4.77 -11.49 -5.56
C GLU A 190 -4.84 -11.68 -7.08
N PHE A 191 -5.06 -12.93 -7.53
CA PHE A 191 -4.98 -13.30 -8.95
C PHE A 191 -5.94 -12.48 -9.85
N GLN A 192 -7.03 -11.96 -9.30
CA GLN A 192 -7.99 -11.11 -10.02
C GLN A 192 -7.37 -9.80 -10.53
N ARG A 193 -6.19 -9.39 -10.02
CA ARG A 193 -5.42 -8.26 -10.54
C ARG A 193 -4.72 -8.56 -11.87
N PHE A 194 -4.60 -9.84 -12.22
CA PHE A 194 -3.88 -10.32 -13.39
C PHE A 194 -4.74 -11.34 -14.16
N PRO A 195 -5.94 -10.92 -14.63
CA PRO A 195 -6.87 -11.81 -15.29
C PRO A 195 -6.22 -12.54 -16.49
N GLU A 196 -5.29 -11.88 -17.20
CA GLU A 196 -4.56 -12.46 -18.33
C GLU A 196 -3.84 -13.79 -18.03
N LEU A 197 -3.47 -14.07 -16.78
CA LEU A 197 -2.82 -15.32 -16.41
C LEU A 197 -3.78 -16.52 -16.41
N ILE A 198 -5.07 -16.27 -16.19
CA ILE A 198 -6.12 -17.32 -16.17
C ILE A 198 -6.94 -17.37 -17.47
N ARG A 199 -6.67 -16.47 -18.43
CA ARG A 199 -7.37 -16.44 -19.72
C ARG A 199 -6.90 -17.56 -20.65
N THR A 200 -7.80 -18.52 -20.87
CA THR A 200 -7.64 -19.64 -21.82
C THR A 200 -7.87 -19.25 -23.29
N ASP A 201 -8.36 -18.04 -23.55
CA ASP A 201 -8.68 -17.49 -24.87
C ASP A 201 -7.69 -16.44 -25.38
N ALA A 202 -6.80 -15.94 -24.52
CA ALA A 202 -5.90 -14.84 -24.87
C ALA A 202 -4.68 -15.32 -25.68
N ASP A 203 -4.53 -14.79 -26.90
CA ASP A 203 -3.38 -14.99 -27.79
C ASP A 203 -2.20 -14.04 -27.44
N ASN A 204 -2.18 -13.53 -26.21
CA ASN A 204 -1.14 -12.61 -25.74
C ASN A 204 0.04 -13.37 -25.12
N GLU A 205 1.23 -12.79 -25.24
CA GLU A 205 2.50 -13.42 -24.83
C GLU A 205 2.52 -13.79 -23.34
N THR A 206 1.91 -12.96 -22.50
CA THR A 206 1.79 -13.19 -21.06
C THR A 206 1.00 -14.46 -20.75
N ALA A 207 -0.17 -14.65 -21.40
CA ALA A 207 -0.98 -15.85 -21.25
C ALA A 207 -0.26 -17.10 -21.77
N MET A 208 0.49 -17.00 -22.87
CA MET A 208 1.28 -18.12 -23.40
C MET A 208 2.38 -18.56 -22.42
N LEU A 209 3.16 -17.62 -21.89
CA LEU A 209 4.22 -17.91 -20.91
C LEU A 209 3.63 -18.47 -19.61
N ALA A 210 2.52 -17.90 -19.13
CA ALA A 210 1.81 -18.39 -17.95
C ALA A 210 1.29 -19.82 -18.14
N ARG A 211 0.65 -20.12 -19.27
CA ARG A 211 0.20 -21.49 -19.59
C ARG A 211 1.33 -22.48 -19.65
N ARG A 212 2.47 -22.11 -20.24
CA ARG A 212 3.64 -22.99 -20.28
C ARG A 212 4.22 -23.21 -18.89
N PHE A 213 4.15 -22.21 -18.02
CA PHE A 213 4.56 -22.33 -16.63
C PHE A 213 3.62 -23.24 -15.82
N PHE A 214 2.31 -23.11 -15.97
CA PHE A 214 1.32 -23.94 -15.28
C PHE A 214 1.24 -25.38 -15.81
N ASN A 215 1.47 -25.58 -17.11
CA ASN A 215 1.45 -26.88 -17.76
C ASN A 215 2.85 -27.49 -17.91
N ALA A 216 3.88 -26.94 -17.26
CA ALA A 216 5.20 -27.53 -17.26
C ALA A 216 5.13 -28.92 -16.60
N THR A 217 5.55 -29.95 -17.35
CA THR A 217 5.69 -31.30 -16.80
C THR A 217 6.89 -31.32 -15.85
N LYS A 218 6.66 -31.70 -14.60
CA LYS A 218 7.71 -31.87 -13.60
C LYS A 218 8.66 -33.02 -13.96
N ARG A 219 9.82 -33.10 -13.32
CA ARG A 219 10.79 -34.20 -13.52
C ARG A 219 10.23 -35.59 -13.22
N ASP A 220 9.25 -35.67 -12.32
CA ASP A 220 8.54 -36.89 -11.91
C ASP A 220 7.28 -37.17 -12.75
N ASN A 221 7.06 -36.41 -13.83
CA ASN A 221 5.88 -36.50 -14.70
C ASN A 221 4.56 -36.09 -14.02
N GLU A 222 4.62 -35.44 -12.85
CA GLU A 222 3.46 -34.81 -12.22
C GLU A 222 3.18 -33.41 -12.80
N ARG A 223 1.96 -32.91 -12.57
CA ARG A 223 1.59 -31.53 -12.88
C ARG A 223 1.86 -30.63 -11.68
N VAL A 224 2.20 -29.38 -11.97
CA VAL A 224 2.33 -28.31 -10.97
C VAL A 224 0.98 -28.11 -10.25
N LYS A 225 1.00 -28.02 -8.92
CA LYS A 225 -0.20 -27.69 -8.13
C LYS A 225 -0.38 -26.18 -8.11
N ILE A 226 -1.60 -25.69 -8.30
CA ILE A 226 -1.89 -24.25 -8.34
C ILE A 226 -2.87 -23.91 -7.22
N LEU A 227 -2.53 -22.93 -6.40
CA LEU A 227 -3.36 -22.37 -5.35
C LEU A 227 -3.67 -20.91 -5.67
N LEU A 228 -4.95 -20.62 -5.94
CA LEU A 228 -5.44 -19.25 -6.13
C LEU A 228 -5.96 -18.69 -4.80
N LEU A 229 -5.49 -17.50 -4.42
CA LEU A 229 -5.95 -16.78 -3.23
C LEU A 229 -6.56 -15.45 -3.66
N SER A 230 -7.82 -15.20 -3.23
CA SER A 230 -8.50 -13.93 -3.48
C SER A 230 -9.63 -13.73 -2.48
N ALA A 231 -9.80 -12.49 -2.01
CA ALA A 231 -11.00 -12.09 -1.29
C ALA A 231 -12.22 -11.93 -2.23
N THR A 232 -11.98 -11.59 -3.50
CA THR A 232 -13.01 -11.34 -4.52
C THR A 232 -12.51 -11.89 -5.87
N PRO A 233 -12.69 -13.19 -6.14
CA PRO A 233 -12.09 -13.87 -7.28
C PRO A 233 -12.62 -13.40 -8.65
N TYR A 234 -13.78 -12.74 -8.68
CA TYR A 234 -14.43 -12.18 -9.86
C TYR A 234 -15.26 -10.97 -9.43
N LYS A 235 -15.59 -10.07 -10.37
CA LYS A 235 -16.50 -8.95 -10.08
C LYS A 235 -17.89 -9.50 -9.70
N LEU A 236 -18.38 -9.16 -8.50
CA LEU A 236 -19.68 -9.66 -8.00
C LEU A 236 -20.88 -8.97 -8.65
N TYR A 237 -20.71 -7.73 -9.09
CA TYR A 237 -21.79 -6.88 -9.58
C TYR A 237 -21.26 -5.91 -10.63
N SER A 238 -21.96 -5.84 -11.77
CA SER A 238 -21.83 -4.75 -12.74
C SER A 238 -23.02 -3.81 -12.58
N THR A 239 -22.80 -2.50 -12.64
CA THR A 239 -23.92 -1.54 -12.63
C THR A 239 -24.69 -1.59 -13.94
N LEU A 240 -25.93 -1.09 -13.93
CA LEU A 240 -26.73 -1.00 -15.17
C LEU A 240 -26.06 -0.11 -16.22
N GLU A 241 -25.34 0.93 -15.79
CA GLU A 241 -24.55 1.80 -16.66
C GLU A 241 -23.41 1.03 -17.33
N GLU A 242 -22.63 0.24 -16.58
CA GLU A 242 -21.55 -0.58 -17.12
C GLU A 242 -22.04 -1.65 -18.09
N ILE A 243 -23.17 -2.31 -17.78
CA ILE A 243 -23.80 -3.31 -18.66
C ILE A 243 -24.27 -2.64 -19.96
N ASN A 244 -24.84 -1.44 -19.88
CA ASN A 244 -25.29 -0.69 -21.05
C ASN A 244 -24.13 -0.15 -21.90
N GLU A 245 -23.02 0.27 -21.28
CA GLU A 245 -21.82 0.74 -21.98
C GLU A 245 -21.06 -0.40 -22.67
N ASN A 246 -20.85 -1.52 -21.97
CA ASN A 246 -20.04 -2.62 -22.48
C ASN A 246 -20.84 -3.64 -23.30
N GLN A 247 -22.18 -3.59 -23.27
CA GLN A 247 -23.11 -4.55 -23.89
C GLN A 247 -22.82 -6.04 -23.57
N VAL A 248 -22.05 -6.29 -22.50
CA VAL A 248 -21.58 -7.62 -22.10
C VAL A 248 -21.73 -7.75 -20.59
N ASP A 249 -22.24 -8.91 -20.16
CA ASP A 249 -22.23 -9.33 -18.76
C ASP A 249 -20.78 -9.74 -18.37
N GLU A 250 -19.98 -8.75 -18.01
CA GLU A 250 -18.57 -8.96 -17.66
C GLU A 250 -18.41 -9.80 -16.38
N HIS A 251 -19.30 -9.64 -15.40
CA HIS A 251 -19.22 -10.36 -14.12
C HIS A 251 -19.46 -11.87 -14.28
N TYR A 252 -20.49 -12.26 -15.04
CA TYR A 252 -20.78 -13.66 -15.30
C TYR A 252 -19.66 -14.32 -16.12
N ARG A 253 -19.11 -13.59 -17.10
CA ARG A 253 -17.99 -14.09 -17.92
C ARG A 253 -16.73 -14.33 -17.09
N GLU A 254 -16.37 -13.40 -16.21
CA GLU A 254 -15.22 -13.55 -15.31
C GLU A 254 -15.41 -14.75 -14.36
N PHE A 255 -16.59 -14.90 -13.77
CA PHE A 255 -16.90 -16.03 -12.90
C PHE A 255 -16.68 -17.38 -13.61
N ILE A 256 -17.26 -17.53 -14.80
CA ILE A 256 -17.14 -18.76 -15.59
C ILE A 256 -15.67 -19.01 -15.97
N GLN A 257 -14.93 -17.98 -16.35
CA GLN A 257 -13.50 -18.08 -16.67
C GLN A 257 -12.67 -18.61 -15.49
N VAL A 258 -12.91 -18.12 -14.27
CA VAL A 258 -12.22 -18.61 -13.07
C VAL A 258 -12.53 -20.08 -12.83
N THR A 259 -13.81 -20.46 -12.91
CA THR A 259 -14.21 -21.87 -12.67
C THR A 259 -13.63 -22.82 -13.72
N GLU A 260 -13.53 -22.39 -14.97
CA GLU A 260 -12.94 -23.20 -16.04
C GLU A 260 -11.45 -23.38 -15.92
N PHE A 261 -10.76 -22.41 -15.35
CA PHE A 261 -9.35 -22.53 -15.00
C PHE A 261 -9.15 -23.51 -13.84
N LEU A 262 -9.98 -23.44 -12.79
CA LEU A 262 -9.91 -24.36 -11.65
C LEU A 262 -10.11 -25.83 -12.07
N PHE A 263 -10.98 -26.07 -13.05
CA PHE A 263 -11.23 -27.40 -13.60
C PHE A 263 -10.45 -27.66 -14.89
N GLU A 264 -9.32 -26.97 -15.13
CA GLU A 264 -8.57 -27.09 -16.39
C GLU A 264 -8.15 -28.51 -16.74
N SER A 265 -7.78 -29.29 -15.73
CA SER A 265 -7.34 -30.67 -15.87
C SER A 265 -8.47 -31.66 -16.19
N ASP A 266 -9.74 -31.28 -16.05
CA ASP A 266 -10.89 -32.18 -16.19
C ASP A 266 -11.97 -31.58 -17.13
N PRO A 267 -11.87 -31.85 -18.44
CA PRO A 267 -12.83 -31.35 -19.42
C PRO A 267 -14.28 -31.78 -19.15
N LEU A 268 -14.51 -32.96 -18.55
CA LEU A 268 -15.84 -33.44 -18.24
C LEU A 268 -16.47 -32.60 -17.11
N LYS A 269 -15.71 -32.32 -16.05
CA LYS A 269 -16.16 -31.44 -14.97
C LYS A 269 -16.48 -30.03 -15.44
N LYS A 270 -15.73 -29.47 -16.41
CA LYS A 270 -16.06 -28.15 -16.98
C LYS A 270 -17.45 -28.13 -17.62
N VAL A 271 -17.75 -29.13 -18.44
CA VAL A 271 -19.04 -29.24 -19.14
C VAL A 271 -20.16 -29.49 -18.14
N GLU A 272 -19.93 -30.36 -17.16
CA GLU A 272 -20.89 -30.65 -16.09
C GLU A 272 -21.18 -29.39 -15.25
N PHE A 273 -20.16 -28.67 -14.80
CA PHE A 273 -20.30 -27.44 -14.03
C PHE A 273 -21.10 -26.38 -14.80
N ARG A 274 -20.79 -26.14 -16.09
CA ARG A 274 -21.55 -25.20 -16.94
C ARG A 274 -23.03 -25.57 -16.99
N LYS A 275 -23.35 -26.85 -17.08
CA LYS A 275 -24.74 -27.34 -17.10
C LYS A 275 -25.42 -27.11 -15.75
N ILE A 276 -24.79 -27.54 -14.65
CA ILE A 276 -25.32 -27.37 -13.29
C ILE A 276 -25.59 -25.88 -13.00
N TRP A 277 -24.63 -25.02 -13.32
CA TRP A 277 -24.76 -23.57 -13.08
C TRP A 277 -25.85 -22.95 -13.94
N LYS A 278 -25.94 -23.32 -15.23
CA LYS A 278 -27.02 -22.87 -16.12
C LYS A 278 -28.40 -23.28 -15.60
N ASP A 279 -28.56 -24.53 -15.16
CA ASP A 279 -29.82 -25.03 -14.62
C ASP A 279 -30.22 -24.27 -13.35
N TYR A 280 -29.25 -23.94 -12.48
CA TYR A 280 -29.47 -23.08 -11.32
C TYR A 280 -29.89 -21.66 -11.72
N SER A 281 -29.16 -21.00 -12.63
CA SER A 281 -29.46 -19.64 -13.11
C SER A 281 -30.85 -19.52 -13.73
N ILE A 282 -31.29 -20.50 -14.53
CA ILE A 282 -32.65 -20.53 -15.11
C ILE A 282 -33.71 -20.63 -13.99
N SER A 283 -33.45 -21.46 -12.98
CA SER A 283 -34.40 -21.59 -11.86
C SER A 283 -34.52 -20.31 -11.05
N LEU A 284 -33.40 -19.59 -10.92
CA LEU A 284 -33.34 -18.33 -10.19
C LEU A 284 -34.07 -17.21 -10.94
N SER A 285 -34.00 -17.16 -12.27
CA SER A 285 -34.75 -16.18 -13.07
C SER A 285 -36.26 -16.46 -13.11
N GLU A 286 -36.68 -17.70 -12.82
CA GLU A 286 -38.08 -18.13 -12.73
C GLU A 286 -38.62 -18.15 -11.29
N VAL A 287 -37.92 -17.51 -10.34
CA VAL A 287 -38.36 -17.38 -8.93
C VAL A 287 -39.75 -16.74 -8.89
N GLY A 288 -40.74 -17.53 -8.48
CA GLY A 288 -42.17 -17.17 -8.47
C GLY A 288 -43.05 -18.09 -9.33
N LYS A 289 -42.48 -18.80 -10.32
CA LYS A 289 -43.16 -19.84 -11.10
C LYS A 289 -42.69 -21.25 -10.76
N THR A 290 -41.46 -21.38 -10.25
CA THR A 290 -40.82 -22.66 -9.93
C THR A 290 -40.95 -22.98 -8.44
N ASP A 291 -41.15 -24.26 -8.11
CA ASP A 291 -41.18 -24.74 -6.72
C ASP A 291 -39.84 -24.43 -6.00
N LEU A 292 -39.94 -23.79 -4.84
CA LEU A 292 -38.83 -23.44 -3.96
C LEU A 292 -37.98 -24.67 -3.59
N THR A 293 -38.57 -25.87 -3.54
CA THR A 293 -37.84 -27.12 -3.29
C THR A 293 -36.88 -27.47 -4.43
N VAL A 294 -37.32 -27.31 -5.69
CA VAL A 294 -36.51 -27.54 -6.89
C VAL A 294 -35.39 -26.52 -6.99
N LEU A 295 -35.67 -25.25 -6.69
CA LEU A 295 -34.67 -24.20 -6.63
C LEU A 295 -33.59 -24.51 -5.58
N THR A 296 -34.02 -24.90 -4.37
CA THR A 296 -33.09 -25.25 -3.29
C THR A 296 -32.22 -26.45 -3.66
N ALA A 297 -32.78 -27.49 -4.28
CA ALA A 297 -32.02 -28.64 -4.75
C ALA A 297 -30.99 -28.27 -5.83
N ARG A 298 -31.35 -27.39 -6.78
CA ARG A 298 -30.42 -26.91 -7.82
C ARG A 298 -29.34 -25.99 -7.23
N LYS A 299 -29.69 -25.15 -6.25
CA LYS A 299 -28.74 -24.32 -5.48
C LYS A 299 -27.70 -25.19 -4.79
N ASN A 300 -28.13 -26.22 -4.05
CA ASN A 300 -27.21 -27.12 -3.34
C ASN A 300 -26.29 -27.86 -4.32
N LYS A 301 -26.80 -28.35 -5.46
CA LYS A 301 -25.97 -28.97 -6.49
C LYS A 301 -24.92 -28.02 -7.08
N ALA A 302 -25.30 -26.76 -7.35
CA ALA A 302 -24.37 -25.75 -7.85
C ALA A 302 -23.29 -25.41 -6.81
N GLU A 303 -23.68 -25.34 -5.53
CA GLU A 303 -22.78 -25.13 -4.40
C GLU A 303 -21.80 -26.30 -4.22
N ASP A 304 -22.29 -27.53 -4.20
CA ASP A 304 -21.46 -28.74 -4.11
C ASP A 304 -20.44 -28.82 -5.25
N ALA A 305 -20.86 -28.50 -6.48
CA ALA A 305 -19.98 -28.47 -7.65
C ALA A 305 -18.91 -27.38 -7.53
N LEU A 306 -19.26 -26.20 -6.99
CA LEU A 306 -18.31 -25.11 -6.75
C LEU A 306 -17.28 -25.49 -5.68
N TYR A 307 -17.71 -26.13 -4.60
CA TYR A 307 -16.84 -26.58 -3.51
C TYR A 307 -15.83 -27.67 -3.90
N GLN A 308 -15.97 -28.28 -5.08
CA GLN A 308 -14.92 -29.17 -5.61
C GLN A 308 -13.66 -28.42 -6.07
N GLY A 309 -13.77 -27.13 -6.40
CA GLY A 309 -12.65 -26.30 -6.88
C GLY A 309 -12.34 -25.09 -6.02
N ILE A 310 -13.26 -24.67 -5.15
CA ILE A 310 -13.13 -23.49 -4.29
C ILE A 310 -13.29 -23.89 -2.84
N CYS A 311 -12.42 -23.37 -1.98
CA CYS A 311 -12.58 -23.44 -0.53
C CYS A 311 -12.80 -22.03 0.03
N ARG A 312 -13.81 -21.85 0.90
CA ARG A 312 -14.02 -20.60 1.63
C ARG A 312 -13.35 -20.71 2.99
N THR A 313 -12.37 -19.86 3.25
CA THR A 313 -11.62 -19.77 4.52
C THR A 313 -12.02 -18.56 5.36
N GLU A 314 -13.22 -18.05 5.14
CA GLU A 314 -13.78 -16.92 5.87
C GLU A 314 -13.94 -17.19 7.37
N ARG A 315 -13.69 -16.14 8.16
CA ARG A 315 -13.98 -16.12 9.59
C ARG A 315 -15.48 -15.97 9.90
N LEU A 316 -16.39 -16.26 8.95
CA LEU A 316 -17.84 -16.19 9.20
C LEU A 316 -18.34 -17.30 10.16
N SER A 317 -17.50 -18.31 10.43
CA SER A 317 -17.70 -19.26 11.53
C SER A 317 -17.39 -18.67 12.92
N VAL A 318 -16.97 -17.40 13.00
CA VAL A 318 -16.80 -16.66 14.26
C VAL A 318 -18.12 -16.00 14.64
N GLU A 319 -18.52 -16.21 15.89
CA GLU A 319 -19.71 -15.61 16.49
C GLU A 319 -19.72 -14.07 16.29
N GLY A 320 -20.81 -13.52 15.75
CA GLY A 320 -20.96 -12.09 15.46
C GLY A 320 -20.63 -11.64 14.02
N ALA A 321 -20.29 -12.56 13.11
CA ALA A 321 -20.02 -12.22 11.71
C ALA A 321 -21.27 -11.84 10.90
N ASP A 322 -22.46 -12.20 11.37
CA ASP A 322 -23.76 -11.68 10.94
C ASP A 322 -23.86 -10.15 11.07
N LYS A 323 -23.15 -9.56 12.05
CA LYS A 323 -23.06 -8.10 12.23
C LYS A 323 -22.15 -7.39 11.23
N LEU A 324 -21.39 -8.12 10.41
CA LEU A 324 -20.58 -7.51 9.34
C LEU A 324 -21.45 -6.91 8.22
N ILE A 325 -22.69 -7.40 8.08
CA ILE A 325 -23.67 -6.90 7.12
C ILE A 325 -24.87 -6.41 7.91
N ASP A 326 -24.87 -5.11 8.23
CA ASP A 326 -25.98 -4.46 8.90
C ASP A 326 -27.11 -4.14 7.90
N ILE A 327 -28.01 -5.10 7.75
CA ILE A 327 -29.21 -4.97 6.89
C ILE A 327 -30.25 -4.05 7.55
N ASP A 328 -30.25 -3.94 8.87
CA ASP A 328 -31.27 -3.20 9.61
C ASP A 328 -31.03 -1.68 9.51
N THR A 329 -29.79 -1.21 9.64
CA THR A 329 -29.44 0.20 9.41
C THR A 329 -29.59 0.59 7.94
N ALA A 330 -29.41 -0.34 7.00
CA ALA A 330 -29.66 -0.09 5.57
C ALA A 330 -31.13 0.23 5.26
N ARG A 331 -32.06 -0.12 6.15
CA ARG A 331 -33.49 0.21 6.05
C ARG A 331 -33.87 1.56 6.68
N SER A 332 -32.92 2.25 7.32
CA SER A 332 -33.19 3.56 7.91
C SER A 332 -33.46 4.61 6.83
N ALA A 333 -34.63 5.24 6.90
CA ALA A 333 -34.95 6.36 6.01
C ALA A 333 -34.08 7.57 6.37
N LEU A 334 -33.52 8.22 5.35
CA LEU A 334 -32.86 9.50 5.52
C LEU A 334 -33.92 10.59 5.74
N ASP A 335 -33.70 11.46 6.72
CA ASP A 335 -34.58 12.61 6.99
C ASP A 335 -34.29 13.74 6.00
N VAL A 336 -35.02 13.73 4.89
CA VAL A 336 -34.81 14.68 3.78
C VAL A 336 -35.50 16.01 4.11
N SER A 337 -34.74 17.10 4.05
CA SER A 337 -35.22 18.46 4.31
C SER A 337 -35.45 19.26 3.01
N GLU A 338 -36.15 20.39 3.11
CA GLU A 338 -36.29 21.33 1.97
C GLU A 338 -34.93 21.79 1.43
N ALA A 339 -33.93 21.92 2.30
CA ALA A 339 -32.59 22.36 1.93
C ALA A 339 -31.89 21.39 0.96
N ASP A 340 -32.24 20.10 0.98
CA ASP A 340 -31.72 19.08 0.08
C ASP A 340 -32.20 19.25 -1.37
N VAL A 341 -33.37 19.88 -1.55
CA VAL A 341 -33.98 20.12 -2.87
C VAL A 341 -33.63 21.51 -3.39
N LEU A 342 -33.42 22.49 -2.49
CA LEU A 342 -33.10 23.87 -2.89
C LEU A 342 -31.86 23.96 -3.78
N SER A 343 -30.81 23.17 -3.53
CA SER A 343 -29.62 23.15 -4.40
C SER A 343 -29.95 22.75 -5.85
N TYR A 344 -30.91 21.83 -6.06
CA TYR A 344 -31.36 21.47 -7.41
C TYR A 344 -32.11 22.64 -8.08
N ILE A 345 -33.08 23.23 -7.37
CA ILE A 345 -33.87 24.36 -7.87
C ILE A 345 -32.96 25.52 -8.25
N ARG A 346 -32.01 25.90 -7.39
CA ARG A 346 -31.08 27.01 -7.65
C ARG A 346 -30.14 26.73 -8.80
N ALA A 347 -29.74 25.47 -9.00
CA ALA A 347 -28.87 25.13 -10.11
C ALA A 347 -29.63 25.17 -11.43
N ASP A 348 -30.87 24.68 -11.48
CA ASP A 348 -31.72 24.78 -12.67
C ASP A 348 -32.05 26.24 -13.01
N GLU A 349 -32.43 27.06 -12.03
CA GLU A 349 -32.61 28.52 -12.19
C GLU A 349 -31.36 29.17 -12.81
N LEU A 350 -30.16 28.83 -12.32
CA LEU A 350 -28.92 29.38 -12.85
C LEU A 350 -28.70 28.99 -14.31
N LEU A 351 -28.96 27.74 -14.69
CA LEU A 351 -28.81 27.26 -16.07
C LEU A 351 -29.80 27.95 -17.01
N GLN A 352 -31.05 28.14 -16.57
CA GLN A 352 -32.06 28.90 -17.29
C GLN A 352 -31.68 30.37 -17.46
N ASP A 353 -31.23 31.03 -16.39
CA ASP A 353 -30.81 32.45 -16.37
C ASP A 353 -29.68 32.74 -17.37
N ILE A 354 -28.81 31.76 -17.63
CA ILE A 354 -27.70 31.88 -18.59
C ILE A 354 -28.01 31.28 -19.97
N GLY A 355 -29.22 30.74 -20.16
CA GLY A 355 -29.70 30.18 -21.43
C GLY A 355 -29.10 28.82 -21.81
N LEU A 356 -28.60 28.04 -20.84
CA LEU A 356 -28.19 26.65 -21.07
C LEU A 356 -29.42 25.75 -21.03
N ARG A 357 -29.60 24.91 -22.06
CA ARG A 357 -30.72 23.95 -22.18
C ARG A 357 -30.50 22.63 -21.43
N GLU A 358 -29.34 22.49 -20.79
CA GLU A 358 -28.99 21.30 -20.02
C GLU A 358 -29.61 21.38 -18.62
N HIS A 359 -29.91 20.22 -18.04
CA HIS A 359 -30.35 20.13 -16.65
C HIS A 359 -29.25 19.54 -15.78
N VAL A 360 -29.24 19.91 -14.50
CA VAL A 360 -28.34 19.27 -13.53
C VAL A 360 -28.83 17.84 -13.26
N PRO A 361 -27.96 16.81 -13.39
CA PRO A 361 -28.33 15.47 -12.98
C PRO A 361 -28.71 15.44 -11.50
N VAL A 362 -29.86 14.83 -11.18
CA VAL A 362 -30.34 14.71 -9.79
C VAL A 362 -29.31 14.00 -8.91
N ASP A 363 -28.59 13.02 -9.48
CA ASP A 363 -27.54 12.31 -8.75
C ASP A 363 -26.36 13.18 -8.36
N TYR A 364 -26.11 14.29 -9.06
CA TYR A 364 -25.06 15.23 -8.65
C TYR A 364 -25.44 15.91 -7.35
N ILE A 365 -26.68 16.42 -7.27
CA ILE A 365 -27.21 17.10 -6.08
C ILE A 365 -27.29 16.14 -4.88
N LYS A 366 -27.72 14.89 -5.13
CA LYS A 366 -27.73 13.85 -4.09
C LYS A 366 -26.32 13.52 -3.58
N SER A 367 -25.30 13.68 -4.40
CA SER A 367 -23.94 13.21 -4.10
C SER A 367 -23.05 14.23 -3.40
N ALA A 368 -23.21 15.53 -3.67
CA ALA A 368 -22.40 16.57 -3.04
C ALA A 368 -23.20 17.85 -2.74
N PRO A 369 -23.00 18.50 -1.58
CA PRO A 369 -23.54 19.84 -1.32
C PRO A 369 -22.74 20.89 -2.11
N TYR A 370 -23.27 22.12 -2.22
CA TYR A 370 -22.56 23.26 -2.82
C TYR A 370 -21.91 22.89 -4.16
N ILE A 371 -22.72 22.33 -5.07
CA ILE A 371 -22.25 21.53 -6.19
C ILE A 371 -21.21 22.25 -7.08
N LEU A 372 -21.35 23.57 -7.26
CA LEU A 372 -20.43 24.36 -8.09
C LEU A 372 -19.08 24.61 -7.41
N SER A 373 -18.97 24.48 -6.09
CA SER A 373 -17.69 24.48 -5.40
C SER A 373 -16.85 23.23 -5.72
N PHE A 374 -17.47 22.06 -5.95
CA PHE A 374 -16.75 20.78 -6.04
C PHE A 374 -16.73 20.11 -7.42
N MET A 375 -17.56 20.55 -8.37
CA MET A 375 -17.63 20.07 -9.76
C MET A 375 -16.40 20.47 -10.62
N GLU A 376 -15.18 20.31 -10.13
CA GLU A 376 -13.96 20.54 -10.92
C GLU A 376 -13.84 19.52 -12.07
N HIS A 377 -13.50 19.99 -13.26
CA HIS A 377 -13.42 19.21 -14.52
C HIS A 377 -14.75 18.63 -15.04
N TYR A 378 -15.89 19.05 -14.50
CA TYR A 378 -17.19 18.67 -15.05
C TYR A 378 -17.60 19.63 -16.17
N LYS A 379 -17.92 19.08 -17.35
CA LYS A 379 -18.38 19.82 -18.55
C LYS A 379 -19.48 20.84 -18.24
N LEU A 380 -20.40 20.52 -17.34
CA LEU A 380 -21.47 21.44 -16.94
C LEU A 380 -20.93 22.70 -16.26
N LYS A 381 -20.02 22.56 -15.27
CA LYS A 381 -19.37 23.70 -14.60
C LYS A 381 -18.51 24.49 -15.57
N GLU A 382 -17.81 23.82 -16.50
CA GLU A 382 -17.00 24.47 -17.54
C GLU A 382 -17.83 25.38 -18.45
N LYS A 383 -19.04 24.95 -18.84
CA LYS A 383 -19.99 25.77 -19.62
C LYS A 383 -20.45 26.98 -18.83
N VAL A 384 -20.84 26.79 -17.57
CA VAL A 384 -21.22 27.89 -16.66
C VAL A 384 -20.06 28.90 -16.53
N TYR A 385 -18.84 28.43 -16.31
CA TYR A 385 -17.67 29.29 -16.18
C TYR A 385 -17.35 30.04 -17.49
N SER A 386 -17.44 29.34 -18.62
CA SER A 386 -17.23 29.92 -19.95
C SER A 386 -18.23 31.03 -20.27
N TYR A 387 -19.49 30.89 -19.82
CA TYR A 387 -20.50 31.94 -19.94
C TYR A 387 -20.09 33.20 -19.17
N PHE A 388 -19.76 33.08 -17.88
CA PHE A 388 -19.41 34.24 -17.06
C PHE A 388 -18.06 34.88 -17.44
N LYS A 389 -17.14 34.10 -18.02
CA LYS A 389 -15.92 34.65 -18.62
C LYS A 389 -16.22 35.59 -19.80
N LYS A 390 -17.26 35.29 -20.59
CA LYS A 390 -17.73 36.12 -21.71
C LYS A 390 -18.66 37.25 -21.27
N HIS A 391 -19.35 37.08 -20.14
CA HIS A 391 -20.32 38.04 -19.59
C HIS A 391 -20.03 38.40 -18.11
N PRO A 392 -18.93 39.12 -17.81
CA PRO A 392 -18.55 39.45 -16.43
C PRO A 392 -19.58 40.31 -15.69
N ASP A 393 -20.35 41.13 -16.41
CA ASP A 393 -21.43 41.98 -15.90
C ASP A 393 -22.58 41.16 -15.28
N LYS A 394 -22.77 39.93 -15.75
CA LYS A 394 -23.83 39.02 -15.29
C LYS A 394 -23.47 38.16 -14.09
N LEU A 395 -22.28 38.30 -13.52
CA LEU A 395 -21.79 37.46 -12.42
C LEU A 395 -22.71 37.45 -11.18
N LYS A 396 -23.57 38.45 -11.02
CA LYS A 396 -24.60 38.49 -9.97
C LYS A 396 -25.57 37.29 -10.04
N LEU A 397 -25.85 36.76 -11.23
CA LEU A 397 -26.72 35.59 -11.42
C LEU A 397 -26.14 34.32 -10.78
N ALA A 398 -24.82 34.19 -10.76
CA ALA A 398 -24.13 33.07 -10.13
C ALA A 398 -24.24 33.06 -8.59
N ARG A 399 -24.66 34.16 -7.95
CA ARG A 399 -24.66 34.32 -6.48
C ARG A 399 -25.85 33.63 -5.81
N LYS A 400 -25.93 32.31 -5.94
CA LYS A 400 -26.92 31.45 -5.27
C LYS A 400 -26.24 30.71 -4.11
N ARG A 401 -26.68 30.92 -2.87
CA ARG A 401 -25.96 30.46 -1.66
C ARG A 401 -25.84 28.93 -1.57
N GLU A 402 -26.82 28.23 -2.12
CA GLU A 402 -26.95 26.77 -2.07
C GLU A 402 -26.00 26.05 -3.04
N LEU A 403 -25.37 26.79 -3.97
CA LEU A 403 -24.45 26.27 -4.96
C LEU A 403 -22.97 26.46 -4.59
N TRP A 404 -22.67 27.33 -3.64
CA TRP A 404 -21.32 27.74 -3.29
C TRP A 404 -21.08 27.71 -1.79
N VAL A 405 -19.92 27.20 -1.40
CA VAL A 405 -19.45 27.31 -0.02
C VAL A 405 -19.15 28.78 0.31
N ASP A 406 -19.73 29.31 1.39
CA ASP A 406 -19.52 30.70 1.81
C ASP A 406 -18.18 30.88 2.54
N GLU A 407 -17.22 31.50 1.86
CA GLU A 407 -15.88 31.79 2.39
C GLU A 407 -15.94 32.64 3.67
N LYS A 408 -16.90 33.57 3.78
CA LYS A 408 -17.03 34.43 4.97
C LYS A 408 -17.43 33.63 6.20
N SER A 409 -18.33 32.66 6.04
CA SER A 409 -18.71 31.73 7.10
C SER A 409 -17.55 30.84 7.51
N ILE A 410 -16.78 30.32 6.54
CA ILE A 410 -15.56 29.56 6.81
C ILE A 410 -14.56 30.38 7.62
N ALA A 411 -14.25 31.59 7.15
CA ALA A 411 -13.29 32.49 7.78
C ALA A 411 -13.55 32.73 9.27
N GLN A 412 -14.82 32.66 9.69
CA GLN A 412 -15.28 32.91 11.06
C GLN A 412 -15.61 31.64 11.86
N TYR A 413 -15.28 30.44 11.34
CA TYR A 413 -15.65 29.16 11.95
C TYR A 413 -17.18 29.07 12.26
N LYS A 414 -18.02 29.55 11.34
CA LYS A 414 -19.49 29.47 11.47
C LYS A 414 -20.02 28.12 11.00
N LYS A 415 -21.04 27.60 11.67
CA LYS A 415 -21.71 26.37 11.23
C LYS A 415 -22.32 26.61 9.84
N LEU A 416 -21.95 25.80 8.88
CA LEU A 416 -22.54 25.82 7.54
C LEU A 416 -23.93 25.16 7.57
N PRO A 417 -24.89 25.63 6.75
CA PRO A 417 -26.17 24.97 6.59
C PRO A 417 -26.02 23.50 6.16
N THR A 418 -26.89 22.64 6.68
CA THR A 418 -27.01 21.25 6.26
C THR A 418 -27.89 21.19 5.01
N THR A 419 -27.27 20.98 3.86
CA THR A 419 -27.92 21.01 2.53
C THR A 419 -27.85 19.68 1.79
N ASN A 420 -27.31 18.64 2.44
CA ASN A 420 -27.22 17.29 1.88
C ASN A 420 -27.28 16.26 3.01
N THR A 421 -28.35 15.47 3.01
CA THR A 421 -28.67 14.51 4.06
C THR A 421 -27.71 13.32 4.06
N ARG A 422 -27.21 12.88 2.88
CA ARG A 422 -26.20 11.82 2.79
C ARG A 422 -24.89 12.25 3.45
N LEU A 423 -24.43 13.47 3.19
CA LEU A 423 -23.27 14.02 3.86
C LEU A 423 -23.52 14.20 5.37
N ASN A 424 -24.73 14.61 5.78
CA ASN A 424 -25.06 14.71 7.20
C ASN A 424 -24.96 13.35 7.89
N ARG A 425 -25.47 12.28 7.26
CA ARG A 425 -25.35 10.91 7.76
C ARG A 425 -23.87 10.48 7.86
N ILE A 426 -23.07 10.75 6.82
CA ILE A 426 -21.63 10.48 6.85
C ILE A 426 -20.96 11.22 8.02
N LYS A 427 -21.30 12.49 8.25
CA LYS A 427 -20.77 13.28 9.37
C LYS A 427 -21.12 12.67 10.73
N GLU A 428 -22.35 12.19 10.91
CA GLU A 428 -22.79 11.55 12.16
C GLU A 428 -22.00 10.28 12.47
N GLU A 429 -21.66 9.50 11.44
CA GLU A 429 -20.88 8.26 11.57
C GLU A 429 -19.37 8.50 11.68
N ALA A 430 -18.82 9.37 10.83
CA ALA A 430 -17.38 9.61 10.72
C ALA A 430 -16.83 10.63 11.72
N LEU A 431 -17.68 11.55 12.19
CA LEU A 431 -17.34 12.60 13.14
C LEU A 431 -18.42 12.74 14.23
N PRO A 432 -18.71 11.67 15.00
CA PRO A 432 -19.60 11.75 16.14
C PRO A 432 -19.04 12.72 17.19
N ARG A 433 -19.91 13.27 18.03
CA ARG A 433 -19.53 14.29 19.01
C ARG A 433 -18.38 13.80 19.91
N GLY A 434 -17.27 14.53 19.91
CA GLY A 434 -16.04 14.23 20.65
C GLY A 434 -14.95 13.59 19.79
N ALA A 435 -15.30 12.97 18.65
CA ALA A 435 -14.34 12.38 17.72
C ALA A 435 -13.40 13.43 17.12
N GLU A 436 -13.83 14.69 17.03
CA GLU A 436 -12.98 15.80 16.57
C GLU A 436 -11.73 16.03 17.42
N ARG A 437 -11.68 15.44 18.63
CA ARG A 437 -10.55 15.56 19.58
C ARG A 437 -9.59 14.38 19.50
N LEU A 438 -9.93 13.35 18.73
CA LEU A 438 -9.11 12.15 18.57
C LEU A 438 -8.01 12.43 17.55
N LEU A 439 -6.76 12.19 17.94
CA LEU A 439 -5.61 12.32 17.04
C LEU A 439 -5.52 11.12 16.06
N TRP A 440 -6.04 9.96 16.47
CA TRP A 440 -6.12 8.75 15.68
C TRP A 440 -7.33 7.92 16.08
N ILE A 441 -7.68 6.93 15.27
CA ILE A 441 -8.78 6.00 15.55
C ILE A 441 -8.35 5.01 16.65
N PRO A 442 -9.18 4.76 17.68
CA PRO A 442 -8.88 3.79 18.73
C PRO A 442 -8.57 2.40 18.16
N PRO A 443 -7.66 1.64 18.80
CA PRO A 443 -7.39 0.26 18.38
C PRO A 443 -8.61 -0.64 18.63
N SER A 444 -8.96 -1.49 17.66
CA SER A 444 -10.08 -2.43 17.79
C SER A 444 -9.90 -3.45 18.93
N ARG A 445 -8.66 -3.70 19.33
CA ARG A 445 -8.31 -4.51 20.51
C ARG A 445 -7.27 -3.76 21.34
N PRO A 446 -7.68 -2.88 22.26
CA PRO A 446 -6.75 -2.11 23.07
C PRO A 446 -5.99 -3.01 24.05
N TYR A 447 -4.69 -2.73 24.25
CA TYR A 447 -3.87 -3.48 25.23
C TYR A 447 -4.15 -3.11 26.69
N TYR A 448 -4.86 -2.01 26.93
CA TYR A 448 -5.33 -1.53 28.22
C TYR A 448 -6.52 -0.58 27.99
N GLU A 449 -7.34 -0.36 29.02
CA GLU A 449 -8.52 0.50 28.92
C GLU A 449 -8.16 1.94 28.46
N PRO A 450 -8.72 2.43 27.33
CA PRO A 450 -8.51 3.80 26.88
C PRO A 450 -9.01 4.82 27.91
N GLY A 451 -8.28 5.91 28.11
CA GLY A 451 -8.71 6.99 29.00
C GLY A 451 -8.64 8.36 28.34
N GLY A 452 -9.06 9.39 29.08
CA GLY A 452 -9.10 10.77 28.57
C GLY A 452 -10.07 10.90 27.40
N VAL A 453 -9.63 11.57 26.33
CA VAL A 453 -10.46 11.82 25.13
C VAL A 453 -10.86 10.56 24.38
N PHE A 454 -10.15 9.45 24.59
CA PHE A 454 -10.45 8.16 23.96
C PHE A 454 -11.51 7.35 24.73
N SER A 455 -11.90 7.78 25.93
CA SER A 455 -12.94 7.11 26.71
C SER A 455 -14.30 7.23 26.02
N GLY A 456 -15.02 6.12 25.88
CA GLY A 456 -16.34 6.08 25.24
C GLY A 456 -16.34 5.89 23.72
N PHE A 457 -15.17 5.69 23.10
CA PHE A 457 -15.03 5.47 21.64
C PHE A 457 -14.59 4.05 21.28
N ASN A 458 -14.96 3.04 22.08
CA ASN A 458 -14.54 1.65 21.86
C ASN A 458 -15.03 1.08 20.51
N ASP A 459 -16.22 1.51 20.07
CA ASP A 459 -16.84 1.07 18.82
C ASP A 459 -16.60 2.04 17.64
N PHE A 460 -15.86 3.13 17.87
CA PHE A 460 -15.56 4.10 16.83
C PHE A 460 -14.58 3.52 15.82
N SER A 461 -14.97 3.53 14.55
CA SER A 461 -14.23 2.88 13.47
C SER A 461 -14.18 3.75 12.21
N LYS A 462 -13.49 3.23 11.20
CA LYS A 462 -13.36 3.87 9.89
C LYS A 462 -14.68 3.77 9.14
N VAL A 463 -15.07 4.85 8.49
CA VAL A 463 -16.17 4.87 7.52
C VAL A 463 -15.57 4.77 6.12
N LEU A 464 -15.98 3.75 5.37
CA LEU A 464 -15.62 3.59 3.96
C LEU A 464 -16.79 4.03 3.09
N VAL A 465 -16.58 5.06 2.28
CA VAL A 465 -17.61 5.65 1.41
C VAL A 465 -17.25 5.41 -0.04
N PHE A 466 -18.19 4.86 -0.82
CA PHE A 466 -18.05 4.67 -2.26
C PHE A 466 -18.90 5.70 -3.01
N SER A 467 -18.36 6.23 -4.10
CA SER A 467 -19.04 7.18 -4.98
C SER A 467 -18.60 6.97 -6.41
N ALA A 468 -19.55 7.09 -7.35
CA ALA A 468 -19.28 7.10 -8.79
C ALA A 468 -18.74 8.45 -9.29
N TRP A 469 -18.70 9.48 -8.45
CA TRP A 469 -18.41 10.87 -8.84
C TRP A 469 -17.14 11.43 -8.18
N GLU A 470 -16.23 11.95 -8.99
CA GLU A 470 -14.95 12.56 -8.58
C GLU A 470 -15.09 13.74 -7.61
N MET A 471 -16.19 14.50 -7.69
CA MET A 471 -16.43 15.63 -6.78
C MET A 471 -16.69 15.23 -5.33
N VAL A 472 -17.15 13.99 -5.08
CA VAL A 472 -17.63 13.57 -3.75
C VAL A 472 -16.50 13.43 -2.74
N PRO A 473 -15.37 12.74 -3.02
CA PRO A 473 -14.24 12.70 -2.10
C PRO A 473 -13.78 14.10 -1.66
N ARG A 474 -13.71 15.05 -2.60
CA ARG A 474 -13.35 16.45 -2.30
C ARG A 474 -14.38 17.11 -1.38
N ALA A 475 -15.67 16.98 -1.70
CA ALA A 475 -16.74 17.55 -0.89
C ALA A 475 -16.75 16.99 0.53
N VAL A 476 -16.65 15.66 0.68
CA VAL A 476 -16.61 15.00 1.99
C VAL A 476 -15.38 15.46 2.79
N ALA A 477 -14.20 15.43 2.17
CA ALA A 477 -12.96 15.84 2.84
C ALA A 477 -13.02 17.29 3.33
N VAL A 478 -13.43 18.22 2.46
CA VAL A 478 -13.52 19.65 2.81
C VAL A 478 -14.56 19.89 3.91
N MET A 479 -15.76 19.33 3.75
CA MET A 479 -16.87 19.61 4.68
C MET A 479 -16.63 18.99 6.07
N LEU A 480 -16.10 17.77 6.14
CA LEU A 480 -15.80 17.12 7.43
C LEU A 480 -14.58 17.73 8.11
N SER A 481 -13.51 18.05 7.36
CA SER A 481 -12.33 18.70 7.93
C SER A 481 -12.68 20.07 8.50
N TYR A 482 -13.47 20.85 7.75
CA TYR A 482 -13.98 22.13 8.23
C TYR A 482 -14.81 21.98 9.50
N GLU A 483 -15.72 21.00 9.56
CA GLU A 483 -16.53 20.77 10.76
C GLU A 483 -15.68 20.36 11.98
N ALA A 484 -14.67 19.51 11.78
CA ALA A 484 -13.73 19.15 12.83
C ALA A 484 -12.95 20.37 13.35
N GLU A 485 -12.43 21.22 12.45
CA GLU A 485 -11.75 22.46 12.83
C GLU A 485 -12.69 23.47 13.51
N ARG A 486 -13.94 23.56 13.05
CA ARG A 486 -14.97 24.40 13.66
C ARG A 486 -15.26 23.98 15.10
N LEU A 487 -15.38 22.68 15.35
CA LEU A 487 -15.66 22.11 16.68
C LEU A 487 -14.44 22.15 17.61
N THR A 488 -13.22 22.27 17.07
CA THR A 488 -11.97 22.36 17.83
C THR A 488 -11.43 23.79 17.90
N VAL A 489 -10.76 24.25 16.85
CA VAL A 489 -10.14 25.58 16.74
C VAL A 489 -11.19 26.68 16.85
N GLY A 490 -12.33 26.54 16.15
CA GLY A 490 -13.41 27.52 16.20
C GLY A 490 -13.95 27.74 17.62
N GLU A 491 -14.14 26.66 18.39
CA GLU A 491 -14.55 26.75 19.79
C GLU A 491 -13.45 27.34 20.69
N LEU A 492 -12.19 27.02 20.43
CA LEU A 492 -11.06 27.60 21.15
C LEU A 492 -10.93 29.11 20.91
N VAL A 493 -11.16 29.55 19.67
CA VAL A 493 -11.18 30.98 19.29
C VAL A 493 -12.25 31.74 20.07
N LYS A 494 -13.46 31.17 20.23
CA LYS A 494 -14.56 31.80 20.97
C LYS A 494 -14.28 31.93 22.47
N LYS A 495 -13.59 30.95 23.06
CA LYS A 495 -13.37 30.88 24.51
C LYS A 495 -12.12 31.61 24.99
N SER A 496 -11.13 31.82 24.12
CA SER A 496 -9.84 32.38 24.51
C SER A 496 -9.80 33.90 24.35
N PRO A 497 -9.20 34.66 25.29
CA PRO A 497 -9.01 36.10 25.13
C PRO A 497 -8.17 36.40 23.87
N ASN A 498 -8.43 37.55 23.23
CA ASN A 498 -7.81 37.92 21.96
C ASN A 498 -6.74 39.01 22.16
N PRO A 499 -5.44 38.67 22.17
CA PRO A 499 -4.34 39.63 22.30
C PRO A 499 -4.08 40.46 21.02
N GLY A 500 -4.94 40.36 19.99
CA GLY A 500 -4.91 41.19 18.76
C GLY A 500 -3.88 40.77 17.70
N GLN A 501 -2.75 40.21 18.12
CA GLN A 501 -1.64 39.79 17.26
C GLN A 501 -1.82 38.39 16.62
N GLU A 502 -2.83 37.64 17.05
CA GLU A 502 -3.06 36.26 16.61
C GLU A 502 -4.08 36.14 15.46
N ASN A 503 -3.86 35.16 14.59
CA ASN A 503 -4.75 34.80 13.51
C ASN A 503 -5.93 33.99 14.05
N ARG A 504 -7.07 34.65 14.26
CA ARG A 504 -8.31 34.02 14.74
C ARG A 504 -9.27 33.60 13.64
N GLY A 505 -8.92 33.83 12.37
CA GLY A 505 -9.67 33.35 11.22
C GLY A 505 -9.19 31.97 10.75
N TYR A 506 -10.03 31.30 9.97
CA TYR A 506 -9.68 30.04 9.31
C TYR A 506 -8.52 30.21 8.32
N PHE A 507 -8.61 31.22 7.46
CA PHE A 507 -7.56 31.50 6.49
C PHE A 507 -6.34 32.17 7.15
N PRO A 508 -5.12 31.70 6.85
CA PRO A 508 -3.91 32.24 7.45
C PRO A 508 -3.66 33.67 7.01
N ASN A 509 -3.40 34.56 7.98
CA ASN A 509 -2.91 35.91 7.71
C ASN A 509 -1.40 35.98 7.98
N ARG A 510 -0.60 36.20 6.92
CA ARG A 510 0.88 36.25 7.00
C ARG A 510 1.43 37.28 7.99
N LYS A 511 0.65 38.29 8.38
CA LYS A 511 1.04 39.33 9.36
C LYS A 511 0.70 38.98 10.81
N LYS A 512 0.00 37.87 11.06
CA LYS A 512 -0.48 37.47 12.38
C LYS A 512 0.11 36.12 12.80
N VAL A 513 0.28 35.94 14.11
CA VAL A 513 0.78 34.68 14.67
C VAL A 513 -0.29 33.60 14.56
N ARG A 514 0.07 32.38 14.16
CA ARG A 514 -0.87 31.23 14.09
C ARG A 514 -1.52 30.98 15.46
N PHE A 515 -2.84 30.80 15.48
CA PHE A 515 -3.58 30.35 16.65
C PHE A 515 -4.38 29.08 16.31
N PRO A 516 -4.42 28.07 17.20
CA PRO A 516 -3.59 27.93 18.39
C PRO A 516 -2.10 27.81 18.05
N ALA A 517 -1.25 28.17 18.99
CA ALA A 517 0.19 27.98 18.86
C ALA A 517 0.51 26.46 18.76
N PRO A 518 1.46 26.06 17.91
CA PRO A 518 1.95 24.68 17.86
C PRO A 518 2.45 24.22 19.23
N ARG A 519 2.00 23.05 19.69
CA ARG A 519 2.38 22.49 21.01
C ARG A 519 3.54 21.50 20.96
N LEU A 520 3.74 20.84 19.83
CA LEU A 520 4.80 19.86 19.60
C LEU A 520 5.86 20.50 18.70
N LYS A 521 6.68 21.39 19.27
CA LYS A 521 7.75 22.06 18.54
C LYS A 521 9.09 21.92 19.25
N PHE A 522 10.09 21.42 18.54
CA PHE A 522 11.49 21.51 18.95
C PHE A 522 11.96 22.94 18.72
N ASN A 523 12.52 23.57 19.76
CA ASN A 523 12.93 24.96 19.71
C ASN A 523 14.24 25.18 20.45
N MET A 524 14.90 26.30 20.17
CA MET A 524 16.09 26.74 20.87
C MET A 524 15.72 27.91 21.80
N ARG A 525 16.27 27.91 23.01
CA ARG A 525 16.20 29.04 23.95
C ARG A 525 17.61 29.38 24.39
N GLU A 526 18.02 30.64 24.19
CA GLU A 526 19.34 31.15 24.61
C GLU A 526 20.52 30.28 24.09
N GLY A 527 20.38 29.73 22.88
CA GLY A 527 21.41 28.90 22.25
C GLY A 527 21.41 27.42 22.66
N ALA A 528 20.54 27.00 23.59
CA ALA A 528 20.37 25.61 24.01
C ALA A 528 19.03 25.00 23.54
N PRO A 529 18.95 23.67 23.33
CA PRO A 529 17.70 22.97 23.08
C PRO A 529 16.68 23.21 24.20
N ALA A 530 15.46 23.60 23.84
CA ALA A 530 14.33 23.75 24.74
C ALA A 530 13.27 22.68 24.42
N SER A 531 12.36 22.42 25.36
CA SER A 531 11.32 21.38 25.20
C SER A 531 11.88 19.97 25.01
N LEU A 532 13.05 19.66 25.60
CA LEU A 532 13.70 18.34 25.55
C LEU A 532 12.81 17.19 26.05
N SER A 533 11.79 17.48 26.86
CA SER A 533 10.78 16.49 27.26
C SER A 533 10.05 15.87 26.06
N LEU A 534 9.95 16.56 24.91
CA LEU A 534 9.39 15.99 23.69
C LEU A 534 10.22 14.83 23.10
N MET A 535 11.49 14.68 23.51
CA MET A 535 12.32 13.52 23.12
C MET A 535 11.74 12.20 23.60
N THR A 536 10.88 12.18 24.63
CA THR A 536 10.20 10.95 25.06
C THR A 536 9.26 10.38 24.01
N LEU A 537 8.81 11.19 23.06
CA LEU A 537 7.96 10.72 21.95
C LEU A 537 8.79 10.05 20.85
N LEU A 538 10.09 10.33 20.79
CA LEU A 538 10.99 9.85 19.73
C LEU A 538 11.94 8.75 20.21
N TYR A 539 12.44 8.84 21.44
CA TYR A 539 13.44 7.90 21.97
C TYR A 539 12.82 6.53 22.28
N PRO A 540 13.24 5.46 21.57
CA PRO A 540 12.66 4.13 21.73
C PRO A 540 13.34 3.38 22.89
N CYS A 541 12.96 3.72 24.12
CA CYS A 541 13.60 3.11 25.30
C CYS A 541 13.37 1.60 25.38
N VAL A 542 14.45 0.82 25.24
CA VAL A 542 14.42 -0.64 25.18
C VAL A 542 14.05 -1.24 26.53
N THR A 543 14.57 -0.67 27.61
CA THR A 543 14.32 -1.13 28.97
C THR A 543 12.85 -0.98 29.32
N LEU A 544 12.26 0.21 29.07
CA LEU A 544 10.83 0.42 29.30
C LEU A 544 9.96 -0.51 28.45
N ALA A 545 10.34 -0.77 27.19
CA ALA A 545 9.65 -1.73 26.33
C ALA A 545 9.69 -3.16 26.88
N LYS A 546 10.80 -3.58 27.52
CA LYS A 546 10.92 -4.90 28.18
C LYS A 546 10.12 -5.00 29.49
N LEU A 547 9.80 -3.90 30.16
CA LEU A 547 9.07 -3.92 31.44
C LEU A 547 7.59 -4.30 31.32
N TYR A 548 6.99 -4.13 30.14
CA TYR A 548 5.58 -4.35 29.88
C TYR A 548 5.37 -5.29 28.69
N ASN A 549 4.70 -6.42 28.93
CA ASN A 549 4.24 -7.31 27.86
C ASN A 549 2.73 -7.12 27.65
N PRO A 550 2.30 -6.47 26.54
CA PRO A 550 0.89 -6.20 26.29
C PRO A 550 0.05 -7.47 26.14
N LEU A 551 0.61 -8.54 25.56
CA LEU A 551 -0.13 -9.80 25.37
C LEU A 551 -0.38 -10.51 26.70
N GLN A 552 0.61 -10.49 27.60
CA GLN A 552 0.49 -11.08 28.91
C GLN A 552 -0.56 -10.34 29.75
N ALA A 553 -0.49 -9.01 29.81
CA ALA A 553 -1.44 -8.19 30.56
C ALA A 553 -2.88 -8.37 30.06
N LEU A 554 -3.06 -8.47 28.74
CA LEU A 554 -4.35 -8.72 28.11
C LEU A 554 -4.91 -10.10 28.46
N ASN A 555 -4.08 -11.15 28.44
CA ASN A 555 -4.49 -12.51 28.80
C ASN A 555 -4.84 -12.65 30.28
N GLN A 556 -4.23 -11.84 31.15
CA GLN A 556 -4.52 -11.80 32.59
C GLN A 556 -5.74 -10.92 32.93
N GLY A 557 -6.28 -10.17 31.97
CA GLY A 557 -7.41 -9.26 32.20
C GLY A 557 -7.09 -8.10 33.14
N LEU A 558 -5.82 -7.63 33.17
CA LEU A 558 -5.42 -6.55 34.06
C LEU A 558 -6.09 -5.22 33.68
N SER A 559 -6.64 -4.53 34.67
CA SER A 559 -7.12 -3.16 34.51
C SER A 559 -5.96 -2.17 34.33
N ARG A 560 -6.25 -1.02 33.71
CA ARG A 560 -5.26 0.06 33.55
C ARG A 560 -4.61 0.47 34.87
N LYS A 561 -5.38 0.57 35.96
CA LYS A 561 -4.86 0.94 37.29
C LYS A 561 -3.87 -0.09 37.85
N GLN A 562 -4.12 -1.38 37.61
CA GLN A 562 -3.22 -2.45 38.02
C GLN A 562 -1.91 -2.39 37.22
N ILE A 563 -2.00 -2.24 35.90
CA ILE A 563 -0.83 -2.08 35.02
C ILE A 563 0.00 -0.87 35.45
N GLU A 564 -0.63 0.29 35.66
CA GLU A 564 0.06 1.50 36.13
C GLU A 564 0.72 1.29 37.51
N SER A 565 0.05 0.60 38.44
CA SER A 565 0.62 0.32 39.77
C SER A 565 1.82 -0.63 39.72
N GLU A 566 1.79 -1.65 38.87
CA GLU A 566 2.90 -2.59 38.72
C GLU A 566 4.09 -1.92 38.05
N LEU A 567 3.86 -1.19 36.96
CA LEU A 567 4.91 -0.45 36.26
C LEU A 567 5.51 0.65 37.13
N ARG A 568 4.70 1.35 37.94
CA ARG A 568 5.20 2.36 38.89
C ARG A 568 6.23 1.77 39.87
N LYS A 569 6.01 0.55 40.38
CA LYS A 569 6.96 -0.12 41.28
C LYS A 569 8.28 -0.44 40.55
N LYS A 570 8.18 -1.09 39.39
CA LYS A 570 9.35 -1.45 38.56
C LYS A 570 10.15 -0.22 38.14
N ILE A 571 9.49 0.85 37.68
CA ILE A 571 10.13 2.09 37.27
C ILE A 571 10.78 2.78 38.47
N LYS A 572 10.15 2.76 39.65
CA LYS A 572 10.74 3.34 40.87
C LYS A 572 12.06 2.66 41.23
N GLU A 573 12.11 1.32 41.19
CA GLU A 573 13.34 0.55 41.43
C GLU A 573 14.45 0.96 40.46
N LEU A 574 14.14 1.12 39.17
CA LEU A 574 15.10 1.61 38.18
C LEU A 574 15.54 3.05 38.47
N LEU A 575 14.62 3.94 38.80
CA LEU A 575 14.93 5.33 39.15
C LEU A 575 15.81 5.46 40.40
N ASP A 576 15.77 4.48 41.30
CA ASP A 576 16.59 4.46 42.52
C ASP A 576 18.03 3.98 42.24
N THR A 577 18.27 3.33 41.10
CA THR A 577 19.64 2.97 40.64
C THR A 577 20.41 4.12 40.00
N ILE A 578 19.74 5.23 39.66
CA ILE A 578 20.36 6.38 39.00
C ILE A 578 21.13 7.21 40.03
N VAL A 579 22.43 7.35 39.81
CA VAL A 579 23.31 8.22 40.63
C VAL A 579 23.34 9.62 40.03
N PHE A 580 23.08 10.65 40.83
CA PHE A 580 23.11 12.05 40.42
C PHE A 580 23.39 12.98 41.62
N THR A 581 23.88 14.18 41.32
CA THR A 581 24.02 15.26 42.30
C THR A 581 22.74 16.08 42.37
N ALA A 582 22.17 16.27 43.56
CA ALA A 582 20.94 17.03 43.73
C ALA A 582 21.16 18.54 43.57
N LYS A 583 20.28 19.23 42.83
CA LYS A 583 20.26 20.69 42.78
C LYS A 583 19.87 21.28 44.15
N GLU A 584 20.60 22.29 44.62
CA GLU A 584 20.40 22.91 45.94
C GLU A 584 19.04 23.61 46.11
N LYS A 585 18.44 24.12 45.02
CA LYS A 585 17.10 24.74 45.00
C LYS A 585 16.37 24.45 43.70
N GLY A 586 15.06 24.19 43.77
CA GLY A 586 14.20 24.04 42.60
C GLY A 586 12.95 23.19 42.85
N GLY A 587 11.94 23.39 42.01
CA GLY A 587 10.75 22.53 41.95
C GLY A 587 11.04 21.17 41.32
N TYR A 588 9.98 20.53 40.82
CA TYR A 588 10.13 19.31 40.02
C TYR A 588 10.91 19.60 38.73
N ASP A 589 11.85 18.72 38.41
CA ASP A 589 12.72 18.85 37.25
C ASP A 589 12.16 18.00 36.10
N GLU A 590 11.61 18.65 35.07
CA GLU A 590 11.03 17.96 33.90
C GLU A 590 12.08 17.18 33.10
N SER A 591 13.38 17.43 33.33
CA SER A 591 14.43 16.71 32.62
C SER A 591 14.45 15.21 32.89
N TRP A 592 13.90 14.78 34.02
CA TRP A 592 13.70 13.36 34.33
C TRP A 592 12.94 12.60 33.24
N TYR A 593 12.02 13.25 32.51
CA TYR A 593 11.24 12.58 31.47
C TYR A 593 12.11 12.09 30.32
N TYR A 594 13.11 12.87 29.88
CA TYR A 594 13.98 12.48 28.76
C TYR A 594 15.30 11.85 29.20
N ILE A 595 15.79 12.15 30.42
CA ILE A 595 17.05 11.61 30.95
C ILE A 595 16.89 10.19 31.48
N ALA A 596 15.83 9.90 32.25
CA ALA A 596 15.69 8.58 32.89
C ALA A 596 15.65 7.41 31.88
N PRO A 597 14.89 7.49 30.77
CA PRO A 597 14.89 6.43 29.75
C PRO A 597 16.28 6.16 29.16
N LEU A 598 17.06 7.22 28.90
CA LEU A 598 18.43 7.10 28.39
C LEU A 598 19.35 6.37 29.38
N LEU A 599 19.21 6.69 30.68
CA LEU A 599 20.02 6.08 31.72
C LEU A 599 19.63 4.63 32.01
N PHE A 600 18.35 4.28 31.89
CA PHE A 600 17.90 2.89 31.99
C PHE A 600 18.58 2.02 30.93
N ASP A 601 18.65 2.52 29.70
CA ASP A 601 19.28 1.82 28.58
C ASP A 601 20.81 1.91 28.57
N LYS A 602 21.42 2.81 29.36
CA LYS A 602 22.86 2.81 29.63
C LYS A 602 23.23 1.76 30.69
N ASN A 603 22.42 1.62 31.74
CA ASN A 603 22.72 0.79 32.91
C ASN A 603 22.24 -0.68 32.79
N VAL A 604 22.34 -1.28 31.60
CA VAL A 604 21.67 -2.52 31.14
C VAL A 604 22.04 -3.81 31.90
N LYS A 605 22.86 -3.75 32.95
CA LYS A 605 23.17 -4.90 33.82
C LYS A 605 21.95 -5.49 34.57
N LEU A 606 20.77 -4.91 34.44
CA LEU A 606 19.56 -5.27 35.19
C LEU A 606 18.76 -6.44 34.60
N PHE A 607 18.96 -6.83 33.32
CA PHE A 607 18.14 -7.88 32.68
C PHE A 607 18.93 -9.01 32.02
N ASP A 608 20.17 -8.78 31.57
CA ASP A 608 21.05 -9.82 31.05
C ASP A 608 22.52 -9.41 31.24
N LYS A 609 23.32 -10.23 31.93
CA LYS A 609 24.71 -9.89 32.29
C LYS A 609 25.67 -9.91 31.09
N ASN A 610 25.21 -10.37 29.92
CA ASN A 610 26.03 -10.54 28.71
C ASN A 610 25.62 -9.63 27.53
N ASP A 611 24.76 -8.62 27.74
CA ASP A 611 24.10 -7.91 26.63
C ASP A 611 24.64 -6.47 26.40
N ASP A 612 25.85 -6.35 25.84
CA ASP A 612 26.40 -5.08 25.29
C ASP A 612 25.59 -4.54 24.08
N LYS A 613 24.53 -5.25 23.66
CA LYS A 613 23.76 -4.90 22.45
C LYS A 613 22.92 -3.64 22.63
N ASN A 614 22.42 -3.34 23.82
CA ASN A 614 21.58 -2.17 24.05
C ASN A 614 22.35 -0.86 23.90
N GLU A 615 23.56 -0.75 24.48
CA GLU A 615 24.42 0.42 24.32
C GLU A 615 24.82 0.62 22.85
N LYS A 616 25.10 -0.47 22.14
CA LYS A 616 25.34 -0.46 20.69
C LYS A 616 24.10 -0.03 19.90
N LEU A 617 22.89 -0.43 20.31
CA LEU A 617 21.63 -0.04 19.68
C LEU A 617 21.34 1.46 19.87
N ILE A 618 21.51 1.99 21.09
CA ILE A 618 21.33 3.42 21.38
C ILE A 618 22.33 4.26 20.60
N SER A 619 23.62 3.91 20.65
CA SER A 619 24.66 4.63 19.91
C SER A 619 24.41 4.57 18.40
N THR A 620 23.98 3.42 17.87
CA THR A 620 23.57 3.30 16.48
C THR A 620 22.38 4.21 16.17
N TRP A 621 21.33 4.21 17.00
CA TRP A 621 20.14 5.04 16.81
C TRP A 621 20.45 6.54 16.87
N LEU A 622 21.24 6.98 17.86
CA LEU A 622 21.68 8.37 17.99
C LEU A 622 22.57 8.81 16.83
N ASN A 623 23.27 7.88 16.18
CA ASN A 623 24.16 8.15 15.04
C ASN A 623 23.49 7.93 13.67
N GLN A 624 22.28 7.38 13.62
CA GLN A 624 21.50 7.21 12.40
C GLN A 624 20.90 8.55 11.97
N ARG A 625 21.67 9.31 11.17
CA ARG A 625 21.28 10.60 10.60
C ARG A 625 20.18 10.54 9.54
N THR A 626 19.55 9.39 9.27
CA THR A 626 18.66 9.19 8.12
C THR A 626 17.22 8.85 8.47
N PHE A 627 16.97 8.12 9.57
CA PHE A 627 15.62 7.57 9.85
C PHE A 627 14.52 8.61 10.11
N ILE A 628 14.88 9.82 10.55
CA ILE A 628 13.92 10.89 10.85
C ILE A 628 13.71 11.84 9.65
N TRP A 629 14.61 11.81 8.68
CA TRP A 629 14.78 12.89 7.69
C TRP A 629 14.27 12.54 6.28
N GLU A 630 13.76 11.32 6.07
CA GLU A 630 13.20 10.89 4.78
C GLU A 630 11.73 11.27 4.55
N PHE A 631 11.10 12.04 5.45
CA PHE A 631 9.81 12.67 5.15
C PHE A 631 10.00 13.92 4.27
N LYS A 632 10.25 13.70 2.97
CA LYS A 632 10.00 14.76 1.97
C LYS A 632 8.50 14.86 1.76
N ASN A 633 7.85 15.83 2.41
CA ASN A 633 6.54 16.27 1.96
C ASN A 633 6.75 17.19 0.76
N ASP A 634 6.36 16.72 -0.43
CA ASP A 634 6.46 17.49 -1.69
C ASP A 634 5.50 18.70 -1.77
N GLU A 635 4.82 19.07 -0.68
CA GLU A 635 3.86 20.18 -0.68
C GLU A 635 3.87 20.98 0.64
N THR A 636 4.94 21.72 0.96
CA THR A 636 4.84 22.97 1.77
C THR A 636 6.10 23.84 1.66
N GLU A 637 5.91 25.17 1.80
CA GLU A 637 6.89 26.25 1.65
C GLU A 637 8.31 25.94 2.21
N ALA A 638 9.27 25.80 1.29
CA ALA A 638 10.68 25.39 1.49
C ALA A 638 11.58 26.32 2.34
N ASN A 639 11.04 27.33 3.05
CA ASN A 639 11.88 28.35 3.71
C ASN A 639 11.95 28.24 5.25
N LYS A 640 11.32 27.24 5.88
CA LYS A 640 11.42 26.99 7.34
C LYS A 640 11.99 25.63 7.75
N GLU A 641 12.03 24.67 6.83
CA GLU A 641 12.43 23.30 7.15
C GLU A 641 13.92 23.16 7.50
N ASP A 642 14.81 23.96 6.88
CA ASP A 642 16.26 23.86 7.16
C ASP A 642 16.64 24.32 8.58
N ASP A 643 15.88 25.23 9.20
CA ASP A 643 16.11 25.66 10.58
C ASP A 643 15.67 24.58 11.58
N ASP A 644 14.49 23.98 11.38
CA ASP A 644 13.97 22.92 12.26
C ASP A 644 14.85 21.64 12.23
N ARG A 645 15.53 21.36 11.10
CA ARG A 645 16.50 20.26 10.99
C ARG A 645 17.72 20.46 11.90
N GLY A 646 18.34 21.63 11.81
CA GLY A 646 19.47 21.97 12.68
C GLY A 646 19.08 22.03 14.16
N VAL A 647 17.85 22.45 14.47
CA VAL A 647 17.33 22.47 15.84
C VAL A 647 17.21 21.05 16.41
N LEU A 648 16.59 20.11 15.69
CA LEU A 648 16.43 18.75 16.18
C LEU A 648 17.78 18.01 16.28
N GLU A 649 18.73 18.24 15.37
CA GLU A 649 20.10 17.69 15.49
C GLU A 649 20.77 18.11 16.81
N LYS A 650 20.63 19.38 17.21
CA LYS A 650 21.11 19.86 18.51
C LYS A 650 20.43 19.18 19.70
N HIS A 651 19.17 18.76 19.57
CA HIS A 651 18.51 17.97 20.63
C HIS A 651 19.14 16.58 20.74
N PHE A 652 19.48 15.94 19.62
CA PHE A 652 20.20 14.66 19.62
C PHE A 652 21.61 14.79 20.20
N ASP A 653 22.33 15.87 19.87
CA ASP A 653 23.64 16.15 20.44
C ASP A 653 23.57 16.31 21.96
N GLU A 654 22.55 16.99 22.48
CA GLU A 654 22.30 17.10 23.91
C GLU A 654 22.05 15.73 24.57
N LEU A 655 21.28 14.84 23.93
CA LEU A 655 21.10 13.47 24.45
C LEU A 655 22.42 12.68 24.48
N ARG A 656 23.31 12.86 23.48
CA ARG A 656 24.64 12.25 23.48
C ARG A 656 25.51 12.78 24.62
N LEU A 657 25.54 14.11 24.81
CA LEU A 657 26.28 14.74 25.90
C LEU A 657 25.83 14.25 27.28
N ILE A 658 24.52 14.04 27.46
CA ILE A 658 23.96 13.48 28.69
C ILE A 658 24.43 12.04 28.93
N LEU A 659 24.45 11.20 27.89
CA LEU A 659 24.94 9.83 27.99
C LEU A 659 26.45 9.78 28.30
N GLU A 660 27.25 10.63 27.65
CA GLU A 660 28.69 10.73 27.89
C GLU A 660 28.99 11.19 29.33
N ASN A 661 28.18 12.11 29.87
CA ASN A 661 28.36 12.69 31.20
C ASN A 661 27.45 12.08 32.27
N ALA A 662 26.92 10.88 32.06
CA ALA A 662 25.93 10.27 32.96
C ALA A 662 26.38 10.20 34.44
N ASP A 663 27.68 10.06 34.70
CA ASP A 663 28.24 9.95 36.05
C ASP A 663 28.35 11.31 36.78
N LYS A 664 28.08 12.42 36.10
CA LYS A 664 28.20 13.80 36.61
C LYS A 664 26.91 14.59 36.50
N LEU A 665 25.76 13.91 36.41
CA LEU A 665 24.47 14.57 36.24
C LEU A 665 24.06 15.38 37.47
N VAL A 666 23.50 16.56 37.21
CA VAL A 666 22.95 17.45 38.24
C VAL A 666 21.46 17.61 37.98
N LEU A 667 20.62 16.98 38.81
CA LEU A 667 19.17 16.92 38.62
C LEU A 667 18.41 17.47 39.82
N GLY A 668 17.27 18.13 39.57
CA GLY A 668 16.31 18.53 40.59
C GLY A 668 15.40 17.39 41.03
N ARG A 669 14.32 17.71 41.75
CA ARG A 669 13.40 16.70 42.30
C ARG A 669 12.67 15.95 41.18
N LYS A 670 12.55 14.62 41.32
CA LYS A 670 11.75 13.76 40.44
C LYS A 670 10.28 14.25 40.41
N PRO A 671 9.65 14.42 39.23
CA PRO A 671 8.22 14.68 39.12
C PRO A 671 7.38 13.63 39.88
N PRO A 672 6.18 14.00 40.38
CA PRO A 672 5.34 13.16 41.21
C PRO A 672 4.75 11.92 40.52
#